data_AF-A0A2T0U1U4-F1
#
_entry.id   AF-A0A2T0U1U4-F1
#
_cell.length_a   1.000
_cell.length_b   1.000
_cell.length_c   1.000
_cell.angle_alpha   90.00
_cell.angle_beta   90.00
_cell.angle_gamma   90.00
#
_symmetry.space_group_name_H-M   'P 1'
#
loop_
_entity.id
_entity.type
_entity.pdbx_description
1 polymer ?
#
loop_
_entity_poly.entity_id
_entity_poly.type
_entity_poly.pdbx_seq_one_letter_code
_entity_poly.pdbx_strand_id
1 'polypeptide(L)'
;MTTTTAPPPAANEAPAACTLEIGGMTCASCVGRVEKALNRVDGVSAAEVNLATEVATVRFDPRQVGLDELTAAVARAGYTATPRREAQAATGTAAPAEAPTADGDAHLAALRRRWQVTLAVGLGLMALMYVPLYLDTMDWLMPAVLVVATVVQFWAGREVYRAAWVAARHRTTTMNTLVALGTGVAYGYSAFVTLWPAAAERWGLPLHVYFETSLVILALVLAGRWMEARAKKQTAAAITALVGLAPRTARVVRDGAEVDVPVEQVAVGDLVRVRPGEKVPVDGVVTDGATAVDESMLTGESLPVDKTAGDQLIGATLNRTGTVVLRATAVGADTALAQIVRLVEDAQGAKVPLQRLADRVSAWFVPIVLGLAAATFLVWALFGPDSGRLTMAITTTIAVLIIACPCALGLATPTAVMVGTGRAAELGILIGNGDALQTARRVTAVVLDKTGTITRGKPALTGITTASAWTEDDVLALVAAAEAGSEHPVGEAVVAAAAERSLDLPPLRSFDAVPGHGIDAVVDERHVLVGNAALMAAHVVDVTALEPTAAREAAAGRTPMFAAVDGAAAAVLAVADTVKPESAEAVAQLQALGLEVWMLTGDNAATAAAIAGQVGIDHVLAEVLPADKAAEVRELQQRGHVVAFSGDGVNDAAALSAADVGIAIGTGADVAIAASDITLVGGDLRGIVSAIALSRRTVTTMKQGLAWAGVYNLLLLPVAAGALYWWNGLLLDPVLASAAMAMSSVSVVTNALRLRRFHRPATAAAILHPPLRSRVGQYAYLGGIAVVALGLGAGLTAVSRMDFAEHGMNGQLAWVQGTGMPMRPAMSVMMTAEVPPTGADDAGVDVHLDLPADVRPGQPTRLRVTVTDSATGEPVEDIARSHEAWMHLIATRDDLGTFAHVHPQPAGRPGQLAVDLTFPTAGRYVVNTEFRRQGEMSDVHQRQVVTVAGAAPEPVELAAGPRAVVVDGVRVELGGDAEAGGSSDLHFTFTDPATGRPVDDLQPYLAAAGHVVVMRADGHTFAHEHAEVEDETGRPVFALPGQTFGPELDVHVEFPTVGTYQLWGQFRLADGDVVTVPFTVRAT
;
A
#
# COMPACT_ATOMS: atom_id res chain seq x y z
N MET A 1 -53.86 -5.49 56.16
CA MET A 1 -52.42 -5.76 55.93
C MET A 1 -52.32 -6.63 54.69
N THR A 2 -52.18 -5.98 53.54
CA THR A 2 -52.13 -6.62 52.22
C THR A 2 -50.67 -6.66 51.77
N THR A 3 -50.13 -7.87 51.68
CA THR A 3 -48.80 -8.16 51.16
C THR A 3 -48.83 -8.18 49.63
N THR A 4 -48.21 -7.17 49.01
CA THR A 4 -47.96 -7.13 47.57
C THR A 4 -46.61 -7.79 47.28
N THR A 5 -46.65 -8.97 46.66
CA THR A 5 -45.50 -9.65 46.04
C THR A 5 -45.09 -8.91 44.76
N ALA A 6 -43.83 -8.49 44.68
CA ALA A 6 -43.21 -7.94 43.47
C ALA A 6 -43.01 -9.03 42.40
N PRO A 7 -43.05 -8.70 41.09
CA PRO A 7 -42.80 -9.67 40.03
C PRO A 7 -41.29 -10.00 39.93
N PRO A 8 -40.92 -11.19 39.44
CA PRO A 8 -39.51 -11.55 39.22
C PRO A 8 -38.92 -10.74 38.05
N PRO A 9 -37.59 -10.49 38.03
CA PRO A 9 -36.95 -9.78 36.93
C PRO A 9 -36.99 -10.64 35.66
N ALA A 10 -37.47 -10.06 34.57
CA ALA A 10 -37.44 -10.67 33.24
C ALA A 10 -35.99 -10.89 32.79
N ALA A 11 -35.65 -12.13 32.42
CA ALA A 11 -34.39 -12.52 31.83
C ALA A 11 -34.60 -12.79 30.34
N ASN A 12 -34.36 -11.78 29.49
CA ASN A 12 -33.79 -11.82 28.13
C ASN A 12 -34.07 -10.47 27.44
N GLU A 13 -33.25 -9.46 27.70
CA GLU A 13 -33.11 -8.33 26.77
C GLU A 13 -31.78 -8.53 26.03
N ALA A 14 -31.84 -8.41 24.70
CA ALA A 14 -30.70 -8.60 23.81
C ALA A 14 -29.55 -7.61 24.15
N PRO A 15 -28.28 -8.00 23.92
CA PRO A 15 -27.14 -7.10 24.12
C PRO A 15 -27.31 -5.82 23.30
N ALA A 16 -27.13 -4.65 23.93
CA ALA A 16 -27.22 -3.37 23.24
C ALA A 16 -26.01 -3.21 22.30
N ALA A 17 -26.25 -2.64 21.12
CA ALA A 17 -25.19 -2.30 20.17
C ALA A 17 -25.03 -0.78 20.12
N CYS A 18 -23.79 -0.30 20.08
CA CYS A 18 -23.50 1.10 19.76
C CYS A 18 -22.40 1.20 18.71
N THR A 19 -22.40 2.30 17.96
CA THR A 19 -21.34 2.67 17.03
C THR A 19 -20.52 3.85 17.55
N LEU A 20 -19.20 3.74 17.48
CA LEU A 20 -18.25 4.78 17.87
C LEU A 20 -17.42 5.16 16.64
N GLU A 21 -17.32 6.44 16.31
CA GLU A 21 -16.37 6.95 15.32
C GLU A 21 -14.99 7.05 15.94
N ILE A 22 -14.01 6.38 15.33
CA ILE A 22 -12.66 6.20 15.86
C ILE A 22 -11.65 6.97 15.01
N GLY A 23 -11.11 8.06 15.56
CA GLY A 23 -10.11 8.87 14.88
C GLY A 23 -8.67 8.37 15.09
N GLY A 24 -7.85 8.50 14.04
CA GLY A 24 -6.40 8.25 14.09
C GLY A 24 -5.96 6.84 13.71
N MET A 25 -6.86 6.00 13.21
CA MET A 25 -6.51 4.67 12.70
C MET A 25 -5.89 4.77 11.30
N THR A 26 -4.72 4.16 11.11
CA THR A 26 -3.97 4.28 9.85
C THR A 26 -3.58 2.96 9.20
N CYS A 27 -3.88 1.82 9.84
CA CYS A 27 -3.56 0.49 9.32
C CYS A 27 -4.32 -0.61 10.07
N ALA A 28 -4.29 -1.83 9.52
CA ALA A 28 -4.87 -3.04 10.11
C ALA A 28 -4.44 -3.29 11.58
N SER A 29 -3.19 -2.99 11.92
CA SER A 29 -2.71 -3.14 13.30
C SER A 29 -3.37 -2.16 14.30
N CYS A 30 -3.86 -1.00 13.83
CA CYS A 30 -4.64 -0.08 14.66
C CYS A 30 -6.00 -0.70 15.02
N VAL A 31 -6.64 -1.30 14.03
CA VAL A 31 -7.95 -1.95 14.16
C VAL A 31 -7.92 -3.02 15.25
N GLY A 32 -6.99 -3.98 15.13
CA GLY A 32 -6.85 -5.06 16.12
C GLY A 32 -6.50 -4.55 17.53
N ARG A 33 -5.92 -3.35 17.66
CA ARG A 33 -5.66 -2.74 18.98
C ARG A 33 -6.94 -2.17 19.57
N VAL A 34 -7.71 -1.41 18.80
CA VAL A 34 -8.99 -0.84 19.25
C VAL A 34 -9.97 -1.96 19.62
N GLU A 35 -10.07 -3.01 18.80
CA GLU A 35 -10.89 -4.20 19.10
C GLU A 35 -10.44 -4.88 20.39
N LYS A 36 -9.13 -5.11 20.59
CA LYS A 36 -8.63 -5.70 21.84
C LYS A 36 -8.86 -4.80 23.05
N ALA A 37 -8.82 -3.48 22.87
CA ALA A 37 -9.07 -2.55 23.95
C ALA A 37 -10.54 -2.57 24.38
N LEU A 38 -11.46 -2.57 23.41
CA LEU A 38 -12.90 -2.64 23.65
C LEU A 38 -13.34 -4.01 24.18
N ASN A 39 -12.86 -5.11 23.59
CA ASN A 39 -13.18 -6.48 24.05
C ASN A 39 -12.57 -6.83 25.43
N ARG A 40 -11.68 -6.00 25.98
CA ARG A 40 -11.14 -6.16 27.33
C ARG A 40 -11.95 -5.41 28.39
N VAL A 41 -12.93 -4.61 27.99
CA VAL A 41 -13.80 -3.92 28.93
C VAL A 41 -14.85 -4.92 29.41
N ASP A 42 -14.94 -5.12 30.72
CA ASP A 42 -15.93 -6.02 31.32
C ASP A 42 -17.34 -5.53 30.97
N GLY A 43 -18.20 -6.44 30.51
CA GLY A 43 -19.53 -6.11 29.97
C GLY A 43 -19.57 -5.96 28.44
N VAL A 44 -18.44 -5.96 27.72
CA VAL A 44 -18.41 -6.04 26.25
C VAL A 44 -18.39 -7.49 25.81
N SER A 45 -19.38 -7.88 25.00
CA SER A 45 -19.50 -9.22 24.42
C SER A 45 -18.74 -9.37 23.10
N ALA A 46 -18.73 -8.31 22.29
CA ALA A 46 -18.00 -8.26 21.03
C ALA A 46 -17.74 -6.79 20.64
N ALA A 47 -16.57 -6.53 20.08
CA ALA A 47 -16.24 -5.26 19.44
C ALA A 47 -15.53 -5.53 18.12
N GLU A 48 -16.06 -4.95 17.05
CA GLU A 48 -15.53 -5.01 15.70
C GLU A 48 -15.23 -3.59 15.21
N VAL A 49 -14.09 -3.42 14.56
CA VAL A 49 -13.64 -2.10 14.10
C VAL A 49 -13.39 -2.15 12.60
N ASN A 50 -13.93 -1.19 11.88
CA ASN A 50 -13.71 -1.04 10.46
C ASN A 50 -12.75 0.12 10.16
N LEU A 51 -11.68 -0.18 9.42
CA LEU A 51 -10.67 0.81 9.05
C LEU A 51 -11.09 1.72 7.89
N ALA A 52 -11.99 1.25 7.03
CA ALA A 52 -12.46 2.00 5.87
C ALA A 52 -13.44 3.11 6.26
N THR A 53 -14.35 2.82 7.19
CA THR A 53 -15.34 3.77 7.71
C THR A 53 -14.89 4.49 8.97
N GLU A 54 -13.77 4.06 9.58
CA GLU A 54 -13.29 4.54 10.87
C GLU A 54 -14.34 4.41 11.99
N VAL A 55 -15.14 3.34 11.96
CA VAL A 55 -16.21 3.07 12.95
C VAL A 55 -15.93 1.78 13.72
N ALA A 56 -16.22 1.79 15.02
CA ALA A 56 -16.27 0.62 15.88
C ALA A 56 -17.72 0.28 16.25
N THR A 57 -18.15 -0.94 15.98
CA THR A 57 -19.43 -1.48 16.43
C THR A 57 -19.19 -2.33 17.66
N VAL A 58 -19.84 -1.99 18.78
CA VAL A 58 -19.63 -2.62 20.08
C VAL A 58 -20.95 -3.18 20.59
N ARG A 59 -20.97 -4.48 20.91
CA ARG A 59 -22.08 -5.17 21.60
C ARG A 59 -21.75 -5.30 23.07
N PHE A 60 -22.54 -4.68 23.93
CA PHE A 60 -22.26 -4.59 25.37
C PHE A 60 -23.52 -4.71 26.21
N ASP A 61 -23.36 -5.05 27.50
CA ASP A 61 -24.42 -4.98 28.50
C ASP A 61 -24.45 -3.55 29.07
N PRO A 62 -25.49 -2.75 28.76
CA PRO A 62 -25.59 -1.36 29.20
C PRO A 62 -25.73 -1.22 30.73
N ARG A 63 -25.97 -2.31 31.47
CA ARG A 63 -25.98 -2.32 32.93
C ARG A 63 -24.58 -2.44 33.54
N GLN A 64 -23.59 -2.88 32.75
CA GLN A 64 -22.22 -3.12 33.21
C GLN A 64 -21.24 -2.06 32.73
N VAL A 65 -21.44 -1.51 31.52
CA VAL A 65 -20.51 -0.56 30.91
C VAL A 65 -21.26 0.56 30.16
N GLY A 66 -20.81 1.80 30.36
CA GLY A 66 -21.34 2.98 29.67
C GLY A 66 -20.50 3.43 28.48
N LEU A 67 -21.07 4.28 27.60
CA LEU A 67 -20.39 4.82 26.42
C LEU A 67 -19.10 5.59 26.75
N ASP A 68 -19.05 6.28 27.89
CA ASP A 68 -17.87 7.03 28.35
C ASP A 68 -16.68 6.09 28.67
N GLU A 69 -16.99 4.89 29.16
CA GLU A 69 -15.98 3.90 29.53
C GLU A 69 -15.41 3.20 28.28
N LEU A 70 -16.27 2.96 27.28
CA LEU A 70 -15.87 2.49 25.96
C LEU A 70 -15.00 3.51 25.23
N THR A 71 -15.40 4.79 25.20
CA THR A 71 -14.59 5.87 24.60
C THR A 71 -13.27 6.08 25.35
N ALA A 72 -13.26 5.98 26.69
CA ALA A 72 -12.04 6.02 27.49
C ALA A 72 -11.12 4.81 27.23
N ALA A 73 -11.66 3.62 26.97
CA ALA A 73 -10.87 2.45 26.59
C ALA A 73 -10.16 2.67 25.24
N VAL A 74 -10.85 3.28 24.28
CA VAL A 74 -10.25 3.66 22.98
C VAL A 74 -9.20 4.76 23.14
N ALA A 75 -9.47 5.78 23.97
CA ALA A 75 -8.51 6.83 24.32
C ALA A 75 -7.23 6.26 24.95
N ARG A 76 -7.37 5.31 25.89
CA ARG A 76 -6.24 4.58 26.50
C ARG A 76 -5.46 3.74 25.48
N ALA A 77 -6.09 3.30 24.39
CA ALA A 77 -5.42 2.61 23.30
C ALA A 77 -4.67 3.56 22.32
N GLY A 78 -4.84 4.88 22.51
CA GLY A 78 -4.17 5.93 21.74
C GLY A 78 -4.95 6.51 20.57
N TYR A 79 -6.28 6.32 20.54
CA TYR A 79 -7.16 6.79 19.47
C TYR A 79 -8.26 7.69 20.04
N THR A 80 -8.91 8.50 19.21
CA THR A 80 -10.10 9.27 19.63
C THR A 80 -11.35 8.46 19.35
N ALA A 81 -12.38 8.58 20.19
CA ALA A 81 -13.66 7.91 19.98
C ALA A 81 -14.84 8.85 20.29
N THR A 82 -15.80 8.96 19.38
CA THR A 82 -17.03 9.74 19.56
C THR A 82 -18.25 8.86 19.28
N PRO A 83 -19.27 8.80 20.15
CA PRO A 83 -20.48 8.02 19.88
C PRO A 83 -21.22 8.57 18.67
N ARG A 84 -21.54 7.71 17.70
CA ARG A 84 -22.41 8.06 16.58
C ARG A 84 -23.85 7.98 17.08
N ARG A 85 -24.56 9.12 17.11
CA ARG A 85 -26.00 9.12 17.39
C ARG A 85 -26.73 8.52 16.19
N GLU A 86 -27.26 7.32 16.33
CA GLU A 86 -28.35 6.88 15.46
C GLU A 86 -29.52 7.85 15.63
N ALA A 87 -30.09 8.29 14.52
CA ALA A 87 -31.25 9.17 14.49
C ALA A 87 -32.46 8.43 15.09
N GLN A 88 -32.59 8.47 16.41
CA GLN A 88 -33.85 8.15 17.07
C GLN A 88 -34.85 9.23 16.72
N ALA A 89 -35.92 8.81 16.05
CA ALA A 89 -37.12 9.59 15.83
C ALA A 89 -37.69 10.09 17.16
N ALA A 90 -37.50 11.37 17.48
CA ALA A 90 -38.47 12.23 18.16
C ALA A 90 -37.92 13.66 18.34
N THR A 91 -38.73 14.63 17.92
CA THR A 91 -38.66 16.07 18.24
C THR A 91 -37.47 16.88 17.70
N GLY A 92 -37.65 17.36 16.47
CA GLY A 92 -37.58 18.79 16.12
C GLY A 92 -36.40 19.60 16.62
N THR A 93 -35.35 19.67 15.80
CA THR A 93 -34.42 20.77 15.47
C THR A 93 -33.03 20.19 15.18
N ALA A 94 -32.91 19.49 14.05
CA ALA A 94 -31.60 19.16 13.50
C ALA A 94 -31.14 20.33 12.62
N ALA A 95 -29.99 20.90 12.95
CA ALA A 95 -29.24 21.79 12.08
C ALA A 95 -28.99 21.10 10.72
N PRO A 96 -28.78 21.88 9.62
CA PRO A 96 -28.66 21.32 8.29
C PRO A 96 -27.55 20.28 8.26
N ALA A 97 -27.84 19.11 7.68
CA ALA A 97 -26.84 18.10 7.37
C ALA A 97 -25.63 18.77 6.71
N GLU A 98 -24.50 18.77 7.40
CA GLU A 98 -23.25 19.27 6.84
C GLU A 98 -22.97 18.52 5.55
N ALA A 99 -22.73 19.28 4.48
CA ALA A 99 -22.32 18.77 3.19
C ALA A 99 -21.12 17.80 3.35
N PRO A 100 -21.01 16.75 2.52
CA PRO A 100 -19.90 15.81 2.62
C PRO A 100 -18.54 16.52 2.54
N THR A 101 -17.84 16.54 3.68
CA THR A 101 -16.39 16.58 3.89
C THR A 101 -15.58 17.73 3.28
N ALA A 102 -15.60 18.92 3.91
CA ALA A 102 -14.50 19.88 3.77
C ALA A 102 -13.19 19.37 4.42
N ASP A 103 -13.32 18.56 5.48
CA ASP A 103 -12.18 18.10 6.30
C ASP A 103 -11.39 16.95 5.64
N GLY A 104 -12.06 16.04 4.93
CA GLY A 104 -11.42 14.95 4.18
C GLY A 104 -10.55 15.44 3.00
N ASP A 105 -10.99 16.53 2.35
CA ASP A 105 -10.27 17.14 1.23
C ASP A 105 -9.04 17.91 1.72
N ALA A 106 -9.17 18.59 2.85
CA ALA A 106 -8.06 19.23 3.54
C ALA A 106 -7.01 18.22 3.99
N HIS A 107 -7.42 17.08 4.56
CA HIS A 107 -6.52 16.00 4.96
C HIS A 107 -5.75 15.40 3.77
N LEU A 108 -6.46 15.06 2.68
CA LEU A 108 -5.84 14.49 1.48
C LEU A 108 -4.88 15.48 0.81
N ALA A 109 -5.23 16.76 0.77
CA ALA A 109 -4.36 17.83 0.29
C ALA A 109 -3.12 18.03 1.20
N ALA A 110 -3.28 17.91 2.52
CA ALA A 110 -2.19 17.98 3.47
C ALA A 110 -1.21 16.82 3.29
N LEU A 111 -1.70 15.58 3.15
CA LEU A 111 -0.86 14.43 2.84
C LEU A 111 -0.13 14.61 1.51
N ARG A 112 -0.83 15.08 0.47
CA ARG A 112 -0.27 15.36 -0.85
C ARG A 112 0.92 16.31 -0.74
N ARG A 113 0.71 17.46 -0.09
CA ARG A 113 1.74 18.47 0.10
C ARG A 113 2.92 17.93 0.90
N ARG A 114 2.67 17.18 1.98
CA ARG A 114 3.75 16.61 2.80
C ARG A 114 4.64 15.68 2.00
N TRP A 115 4.09 14.69 1.31
CA TRP A 115 4.93 13.74 0.58
C TRP A 115 5.66 14.41 -0.59
N GLN A 116 5.02 15.36 -1.30
CA GLN A 116 5.65 16.08 -2.40
C GLN A 116 6.82 16.96 -1.92
N VAL A 117 6.63 17.74 -0.86
CA VAL A 117 7.69 18.57 -0.29
C VAL A 117 8.82 17.69 0.25
N THR A 118 8.49 16.64 1.01
CA THR A 118 9.50 15.71 1.54
C THR A 118 10.29 15.03 0.43
N LEU A 119 9.62 14.61 -0.66
CA LEU A 119 10.29 13.99 -1.80
C LEU A 119 11.17 15.00 -2.55
N ALA A 120 10.67 16.21 -2.80
CA ALA A 120 11.43 17.25 -3.50
C ALA A 120 12.68 17.64 -2.71
N VAL A 121 12.57 17.80 -1.39
CA VAL A 121 13.72 18.07 -0.52
C VAL A 121 14.66 16.86 -0.48
N GLY A 122 14.14 15.64 -0.30
CA GLY A 122 14.96 14.42 -0.28
C GLY A 122 15.74 14.22 -1.58
N LEU A 123 15.09 14.36 -2.75
CA LEU A 123 15.76 14.29 -4.05
C LEU A 123 16.71 15.46 -4.29
N GLY A 124 16.37 16.66 -3.79
CA GLY A 124 17.25 17.83 -3.86
C GLY A 124 18.53 17.63 -3.04
N LEU A 125 18.40 17.09 -1.82
CA LEU A 125 19.54 16.69 -1.00
C LEU A 125 20.34 15.57 -1.67
N MET A 126 19.68 14.58 -2.28
CA MET A 126 20.36 13.52 -3.01
C MET A 126 21.14 14.05 -4.21
N ALA A 127 20.57 14.99 -4.97
CA ALA A 127 21.26 15.64 -6.07
C ALA A 127 22.46 16.46 -5.58
N LEU A 128 22.29 17.22 -4.48
CA LEU A 128 23.37 17.93 -3.80
C LEU A 128 24.49 16.98 -3.35
N MET A 129 24.11 15.77 -2.88
CA MET A 129 24.90 14.53 -2.70
C MET A 129 25.96 14.27 -3.77
N TYR A 130 25.53 14.39 -5.01
CA TYR A 130 26.30 13.98 -6.18
C TYR A 130 27.09 15.11 -6.82
N VAL A 131 26.82 16.37 -6.45
CA VAL A 131 27.59 17.49 -7.00
C VAL A 131 29.00 17.49 -6.38
N PRO A 132 30.07 17.58 -7.18
CA PRO A 132 31.41 17.84 -6.69
C PRO A 132 31.45 19.28 -6.18
N LEU A 133 31.18 19.43 -4.88
CA LEU A 133 31.23 20.72 -4.21
C LEU A 133 32.60 20.88 -3.55
N TYR A 134 33.04 22.12 -3.44
CA TYR A 134 34.28 22.44 -2.73
C TYR A 134 34.11 22.22 -1.22
N LEU A 135 35.20 21.84 -0.56
CA LEU A 135 35.22 21.54 0.87
C LEU A 135 34.81 22.77 1.72
N ASP A 136 35.21 23.97 1.35
CA ASP A 136 34.78 25.23 2.00
C ASP A 136 33.26 25.47 1.93
N THR A 137 32.63 24.93 0.88
CA THR A 137 31.17 25.00 0.75
C THR A 137 30.51 24.04 1.73
N MET A 138 31.16 22.93 2.09
CA MET A 138 30.65 21.94 3.05
C MET A 138 30.44 22.53 4.44
N ASP A 139 31.31 23.44 4.88
CA ASP A 139 31.36 23.92 6.27
C ASP A 139 30.06 24.59 6.73
N TRP A 140 29.44 25.39 5.86
CA TRP A 140 28.14 26.00 6.13
C TRP A 140 26.97 25.18 5.58
N LEU A 141 27.21 24.40 4.51
CA LEU A 141 26.17 23.61 3.86
C LEU A 141 25.73 22.41 4.69
N MET A 142 26.65 21.70 5.35
CA MET A 142 26.32 20.51 6.16
C MET A 142 25.41 20.84 7.37
N PRO A 143 25.67 21.90 8.16
CA PRO A 143 24.72 22.39 9.15
C PRO A 143 23.38 22.82 8.55
N ALA A 144 23.38 23.46 7.38
CA ALA A 144 22.14 23.84 6.69
C ALA A 144 21.33 22.62 6.24
N VAL A 145 21.98 21.59 5.71
CA VAL A 145 21.38 20.30 5.35
C VAL A 145 20.78 19.64 6.57
N LEU A 146 21.48 19.61 7.72
CA LEU A 146 20.95 19.12 8.98
C LEU A 146 19.68 19.87 9.39
N VAL A 147 19.67 21.21 9.35
CA VAL A 147 18.49 22.01 9.71
C VAL A 147 17.32 21.70 8.80
N VAL A 148 17.53 21.72 7.48
CA VAL A 148 16.50 21.41 6.48
C VAL A 148 15.96 19.99 6.67
N ALA A 149 16.84 19.00 6.81
CA ALA A 149 16.46 17.62 7.03
C ALA A 149 15.68 17.45 8.34
N THR A 150 16.12 18.09 9.42
CA THR A 150 15.44 18.07 10.73
C THR A 150 14.00 18.61 10.62
N VAL A 151 13.84 19.80 10.04
CA VAL A 151 12.53 20.43 9.90
C VAL A 151 11.59 19.54 9.09
N VAL A 152 12.04 19.05 7.93
CA VAL A 152 11.20 18.25 7.04
C VAL A 152 10.91 16.87 7.63
N GLN A 153 11.89 16.20 8.23
CA GLN A 153 11.76 14.88 8.86
C GLN A 153 10.67 14.88 9.93
N PHE A 154 10.74 15.81 10.87
CA PHE A 154 9.81 15.84 12.00
C PHE A 154 8.45 16.45 11.61
N TRP A 155 8.40 17.40 10.66
CA TRP A 155 7.14 17.93 10.15
C TRP A 155 6.34 16.89 9.36
N ALA A 156 6.99 16.21 8.42
CA ALA A 156 6.34 15.19 7.58
C ALA A 156 6.08 13.91 8.39
N GLY A 157 7.00 13.53 9.27
CA GLY A 157 6.99 12.28 10.02
C GLY A 157 6.22 12.33 11.34
N ARG A 158 5.72 13.50 11.76
CA ARG A 158 5.04 13.70 13.06
C ARG A 158 4.03 12.59 13.41
N GLU A 159 3.22 12.17 12.44
CA GLU A 159 2.16 11.17 12.63
C GLU A 159 2.74 9.76 12.74
N VAL A 160 3.80 9.46 11.99
CA VAL A 160 4.51 8.17 12.04
C VAL A 160 5.22 8.02 13.39
N TYR A 161 5.98 9.03 13.81
CA TYR A 161 6.69 9.04 15.09
C TYR A 161 5.75 8.97 16.29
N ARG A 162 4.68 9.77 16.29
CA ARG A 162 3.67 9.73 17.36
C ARG A 162 3.02 8.34 17.46
N ALA A 163 2.61 7.76 16.33
CA ALA A 163 2.00 6.44 16.32
C ALA A 163 2.97 5.33 16.76
N ALA A 164 4.23 5.41 16.37
CA ALA A 164 5.28 4.49 16.80
C ALA A 164 5.53 4.58 18.32
N TRP A 165 5.59 5.79 18.87
CA TRP A 165 5.77 6.04 20.30
C TRP A 165 4.61 5.50 21.13
N VAL A 166 3.37 5.76 20.70
CA VAL A 166 2.18 5.19 21.33
C VAL A 166 2.23 3.67 21.30
N ALA A 167 2.60 3.06 20.16
CA ALA A 167 2.72 1.61 20.05
C ALA A 167 3.75 1.03 21.03
N ALA A 168 4.92 1.65 21.12
CA ALA A 168 6.00 1.27 22.02
C ALA A 168 5.57 1.35 23.50
N ARG A 169 4.88 2.44 23.91
CA ARG A 169 4.36 2.60 25.28
C ARG A 169 3.42 1.46 25.68
N HIS A 170 2.69 0.91 24.72
CA HIS A 170 1.78 -0.22 24.92
C HIS A 170 2.41 -1.59 24.62
N ARG A 171 3.74 -1.69 24.47
CA ARG A 171 4.49 -2.93 24.17
C ARG A 171 3.96 -3.67 22.95
N THR A 172 3.62 -2.92 21.90
CA THR A 172 3.16 -3.47 20.62
C THR A 172 3.92 -2.83 19.48
N THR A 173 4.04 -3.55 18.36
CA THR A 173 4.76 -3.08 17.18
C THR A 173 3.79 -2.91 16.03
N THR A 174 4.01 -1.87 15.22
CA THR A 174 3.20 -1.58 14.04
C THR A 174 4.11 -1.24 12.86
N MET A 175 3.53 -1.09 11.67
CA MET A 175 4.23 -0.54 10.51
C MET A 175 4.92 0.80 10.82
N ASN A 176 4.28 1.67 11.60
CA ASN A 176 4.87 2.94 12.02
C ASN A 176 6.16 2.74 12.82
N THR A 177 6.24 1.66 13.59
CA THR A 177 7.43 1.33 14.38
C THR A 177 8.63 1.03 13.48
N LEU A 178 8.43 0.26 12.40
CA LEU A 178 9.49 -0.05 11.42
C LEU A 178 9.98 1.21 10.72
N VAL A 179 9.06 2.05 10.21
CA VAL A 179 9.41 3.28 9.51
C VAL A 179 10.09 4.26 10.46
N ALA A 180 9.54 4.51 11.65
CA ALA A 180 10.13 5.41 12.63
C ALA A 180 11.52 4.96 13.08
N LEU A 181 11.73 3.66 13.23
CA LEU A 181 13.05 3.12 13.58
C LEU A 181 14.03 3.27 12.42
N GLY A 182 13.66 2.87 11.20
CA GLY A 182 14.53 2.95 10.02
C GLY A 182 14.94 4.40 9.69
N THR A 183 13.97 5.31 9.60
CA THR A 183 14.25 6.72 9.33
C THR A 183 14.88 7.43 10.52
N GLY A 184 14.54 7.02 11.75
CA GLY A 184 15.14 7.55 12.98
C GLY A 184 16.61 7.18 13.12
N VAL A 185 17.00 5.94 12.81
CA VAL A 185 18.40 5.49 12.83
C VAL A 185 19.20 6.19 11.73
N ALA A 186 18.68 6.25 10.51
CA ALA A 186 19.35 6.94 9.39
C ALA A 186 19.58 8.43 9.71
N TYR A 187 18.55 9.13 10.17
CA TYR A 187 18.66 10.53 10.57
C TYR A 187 19.58 10.72 11.77
N GLY A 188 19.45 9.89 12.81
CA GLY A 188 20.25 10.00 14.04
C GLY A 188 21.73 9.79 13.79
N TYR A 189 22.09 8.80 12.96
CA TYR A 189 23.46 8.58 12.50
C TYR A 189 24.00 9.81 11.76
N SER A 190 23.25 10.32 10.79
CA SER A 190 23.64 11.47 9.98
C SER A 190 23.82 12.73 10.84
N ALA A 191 22.93 12.95 11.80
CA ALA A 191 23.03 14.06 12.75
C ALA A 191 24.25 13.92 13.67
N PHE A 192 24.56 12.72 14.14
CA PHE A 192 25.75 12.47 14.96
C PHE A 192 27.04 12.75 14.20
N VAL A 193 27.17 12.21 12.98
CA VAL A 193 28.32 12.45 12.09
C VAL A 193 28.49 13.94 11.77
N THR A 194 27.38 14.65 11.53
CA THR A 194 27.41 16.08 11.19
C THR A 194 27.78 16.98 12.37
N LEU A 195 27.30 16.66 13.58
CA LEU A 195 27.52 17.49 14.78
C LEU A 195 28.84 17.16 15.49
N TRP A 196 29.34 15.93 15.38
CA TRP A 196 30.54 15.45 16.06
C TRP A 196 31.45 14.61 15.14
N PRO A 197 31.94 15.17 14.02
CA PRO A 197 32.76 14.43 13.04
C PRO A 197 34.03 13.82 13.68
N ALA A 198 34.74 14.58 14.51
CA ALA A 198 35.94 14.10 15.20
C ALA A 198 35.69 12.91 16.14
N ALA A 199 34.50 12.83 16.76
CA ALA A 199 34.14 11.67 17.58
C ALA A 199 33.79 10.46 16.71
N ALA A 200 33.12 10.69 15.58
CA ALA A 200 32.79 9.66 14.61
C ALA A 200 34.06 9.01 14.02
N GLU A 201 35.05 9.83 13.63
CA GLU A 201 36.35 9.36 13.13
C GLU A 201 37.13 8.55 14.16
N ARG A 202 37.18 9.01 15.42
CA ARG A 202 37.82 8.26 16.52
C ARG A 202 37.20 6.90 16.75
N TRP A 203 35.91 6.74 16.43
CA TRP A 203 35.19 5.47 16.53
C TRP A 203 35.21 4.66 15.23
N GLY A 204 35.93 5.13 14.20
CA GLY A 204 36.02 4.46 12.90
C GLY A 204 34.70 4.47 12.11
N LEU A 205 33.80 5.41 12.39
CA LEU A 205 32.53 5.55 11.67
C LEU A 205 32.74 6.32 10.37
N PRO A 206 32.11 5.91 9.25
CA PRO A 206 32.22 6.68 8.03
C PRO A 206 31.44 7.98 8.08
N LEU A 207 32.01 9.00 7.45
CA LEU A 207 31.44 10.35 7.45
C LEU A 207 30.31 10.55 6.43
N HIS A 208 29.82 9.46 5.84
CA HIS A 208 28.65 9.49 4.97
C HIS A 208 27.39 9.87 5.74
N VAL A 209 26.59 10.76 5.17
CA VAL A 209 25.27 11.11 5.69
C VAL A 209 24.16 10.45 4.88
N TYR A 210 23.03 10.21 5.53
CA TYR A 210 21.85 9.51 5.00
C TYR A 210 20.57 10.33 5.23
N PHE A 211 20.67 11.66 5.26
CA PHE A 211 19.52 12.55 5.45
C PHE A 211 18.53 12.42 4.30
N GLU A 212 19.03 12.39 3.06
CA GLU A 212 18.28 12.18 1.84
C GLU A 212 17.57 10.83 1.86
N THR A 213 18.26 9.76 2.25
CA THR A 213 17.68 8.42 2.38
C THR A 213 16.49 8.44 3.35
N SER A 214 16.67 9.01 4.55
CA SER A 214 15.60 9.12 5.55
C SER A 214 14.37 9.89 5.01
N LEU A 215 14.58 11.04 4.37
CA LEU A 215 13.49 11.85 3.82
C LEU A 215 12.79 11.16 2.64
N VAL A 216 13.53 10.56 1.72
CA VAL A 216 12.96 9.85 0.56
C VAL A 216 12.10 8.67 1.03
N ILE A 217 12.57 7.88 2.00
CA ILE A 217 11.77 6.80 2.61
C ILE A 217 10.47 7.36 3.17
N LEU A 218 10.55 8.41 3.98
CA LEU A 218 9.38 9.01 4.62
C LEU A 218 8.40 9.56 3.57
N ALA A 219 8.91 10.19 2.52
CA ALA A 219 8.11 10.71 1.42
C ALA A 219 7.36 9.59 0.67
N LEU A 220 8.05 8.49 0.35
CA LEU A 220 7.44 7.36 -0.35
C LEU A 220 6.38 6.64 0.50
N VAL A 221 6.61 6.51 1.81
CA VAL A 221 5.60 5.98 2.74
C VAL A 221 4.36 6.89 2.78
N LEU A 222 4.56 8.22 2.88
CA LEU A 222 3.46 9.19 2.86
C LEU A 222 2.74 9.21 1.50
N ALA A 223 3.45 9.05 0.39
CA ALA A 223 2.86 8.91 -0.94
C ALA A 223 2.00 7.64 -1.02
N GLY A 224 2.46 6.52 -0.47
CA GLY A 224 1.68 5.29 -0.31
C GLY A 224 0.36 5.52 0.43
N ARG A 225 0.42 6.20 1.58
CA ARG A 225 -0.78 6.58 2.35
C ARG A 225 -1.71 7.52 1.61
N TRP A 226 -1.16 8.48 0.86
CA TRP A 226 -1.95 9.40 0.07
C TRP A 226 -2.68 8.67 -1.05
N MET A 227 -2.01 7.73 -1.72
CA MET A 227 -2.63 6.88 -2.74
C MET A 227 -3.71 5.97 -2.15
N GLU A 228 -3.45 5.39 -0.98
CA GLU A 228 -4.45 4.64 -0.21
C GLU A 228 -5.68 5.50 0.09
N ALA A 229 -5.50 6.67 0.71
CA ALA A 229 -6.59 7.57 1.07
C ALA A 229 -7.36 8.07 -0.17
N ARG A 230 -6.63 8.38 -1.25
CA ARG A 230 -7.23 8.76 -2.54
C ARG A 230 -8.05 7.61 -3.14
N ALA A 231 -7.53 6.39 -3.10
CA ALA A 231 -8.23 5.22 -3.61
C ALA A 231 -9.51 4.98 -2.82
N LYS A 232 -9.45 4.98 -1.48
CA LYS A 232 -10.61 4.88 -0.58
C LYS A 232 -11.66 5.96 -0.87
N LYS A 233 -11.22 7.21 -1.06
CA LYS A 233 -12.13 8.32 -1.43
C LYS A 233 -12.79 8.09 -2.80
N GLN A 234 -12.03 7.68 -3.81
CA GLN A 234 -12.56 7.42 -5.14
C GLN A 234 -13.58 6.27 -5.15
N THR A 235 -13.46 5.32 -4.23
CA THR A 235 -14.38 4.19 -4.11
C THR A 235 -15.59 4.51 -3.24
N ALA A 236 -15.47 5.40 -2.26
CA ALA A 236 -16.61 5.98 -1.52
C ALA A 236 -17.55 6.80 -2.43
N ALA A 237 -17.05 7.28 -3.58
CA ALA A 237 -17.83 8.05 -4.54
C ALA A 237 -19.04 7.28 -5.12
N ALA A 238 -19.02 5.94 -5.14
CA ALA A 238 -20.17 5.15 -5.57
C ALA A 238 -21.36 5.28 -4.61
N ILE A 239 -21.09 5.29 -3.29
CA ILE A 239 -22.10 5.57 -2.27
C ILE A 239 -22.55 7.02 -2.34
N THR A 240 -21.61 7.97 -2.46
CA THR A 240 -21.96 9.39 -2.61
C THR A 240 -22.81 9.64 -3.86
N ALA A 241 -22.58 8.90 -4.94
CA ALA A 241 -23.40 8.97 -6.15
C ALA A 241 -24.83 8.49 -5.87
N LEU A 242 -25.00 7.37 -5.15
CA LEU A 242 -26.32 6.85 -4.73
C LEU A 242 -27.06 7.82 -3.81
N VAL A 243 -26.39 8.34 -2.77
CA VAL A 243 -26.96 9.35 -1.85
C VAL A 243 -27.33 10.63 -2.60
N GLY A 244 -26.52 11.03 -3.59
CA GLY A 244 -26.80 12.17 -4.47
C GLY A 244 -27.97 11.96 -5.44
N LEU A 245 -28.55 10.74 -5.50
CA LEU A 245 -29.73 10.50 -6.33
C LEU A 245 -31.01 11.06 -5.70
N ALA A 246 -31.11 11.06 -4.36
CA ALA A 246 -32.29 11.55 -3.65
C ALA A 246 -32.50 13.06 -3.91
N PRO A 247 -33.68 13.48 -4.39
CA PRO A 247 -34.00 14.90 -4.50
C PRO A 247 -34.17 15.53 -3.11
N ARG A 248 -33.80 16.80 -2.97
CA ARG A 248 -33.87 17.54 -1.69
C ARG A 248 -35.25 18.07 -1.37
N THR A 249 -36.15 18.11 -2.35
CA THR A 249 -37.49 18.67 -2.24
C THR A 249 -38.49 17.73 -2.88
N ALA A 250 -39.71 17.71 -2.33
CA ALA A 250 -40.85 16.96 -2.83
C ALA A 250 -42.04 17.90 -3.00
N ARG A 251 -42.86 17.65 -4.03
CA ARG A 251 -44.09 18.40 -4.27
C ARG A 251 -45.28 17.65 -3.70
N VAL A 252 -45.77 18.11 -2.55
CA VAL A 252 -46.88 17.46 -1.84
C VAL A 252 -48.20 18.17 -2.18
N VAL A 253 -49.27 17.41 -2.37
CA VAL A 253 -50.63 17.89 -2.56
C VAL A 253 -51.35 17.86 -1.22
N ARG A 254 -51.51 19.02 -0.58
CA ARG A 254 -52.24 19.19 0.68
C ARG A 254 -53.39 20.18 0.45
N ASP A 255 -54.58 19.87 0.94
CA ASP A 255 -55.79 20.71 0.77
C ASP A 255 -56.10 21.10 -0.70
N GLY A 256 -55.75 20.22 -1.65
CA GLY A 256 -55.94 20.46 -3.09
C GLY A 256 -54.94 21.41 -3.74
N ALA A 257 -53.96 21.92 -2.99
CA ALA A 257 -52.88 22.78 -3.50
C ALA A 257 -51.53 22.04 -3.54
N GLU A 258 -50.72 22.31 -4.57
CA GLU A 258 -49.34 21.82 -4.68
C GLU A 258 -48.39 22.71 -3.86
N VAL A 259 -47.63 22.11 -2.93
CA VAL A 259 -46.63 22.80 -2.11
C VAL A 259 -45.30 22.06 -2.20
N ASP A 260 -44.23 22.77 -2.54
CA ASP A 260 -42.87 22.24 -2.53
C ASP A 260 -42.31 22.31 -1.10
N VAL A 261 -41.98 21.16 -0.52
CA VAL A 261 -41.41 21.03 0.83
C VAL A 261 -40.05 20.32 0.77
N PRO A 262 -39.15 20.54 1.74
CA PRO A 262 -37.98 19.68 1.93
C PRO A 262 -38.40 18.22 2.06
N VAL A 263 -37.64 17.29 1.47
CA VAL A 263 -38.00 15.86 1.42
C VAL A 263 -38.14 15.25 2.82
N GLU A 264 -37.44 15.81 3.81
CA GLU A 264 -37.48 15.41 5.21
C GLU A 264 -38.81 15.76 5.91
N GLN A 265 -39.64 16.60 5.29
CA GLN A 265 -40.96 17.00 5.80
C GLN A 265 -42.12 16.21 5.15
N VAL A 266 -41.82 15.29 4.24
CA VAL A 266 -42.82 14.37 3.68
C VAL A 266 -43.12 13.30 4.71
N ALA A 267 -44.41 13.07 4.97
CA ALA A 267 -44.87 12.04 5.87
C ALA A 267 -45.46 10.85 5.10
N VAL A 268 -45.46 9.67 5.71
CA VAL A 268 -46.18 8.51 5.17
C VAL A 268 -47.66 8.88 5.03
N GLY A 269 -48.24 8.58 3.86
CA GLY A 269 -49.62 8.91 3.50
C GLY A 269 -49.79 10.22 2.73
N ASP A 270 -48.77 11.09 2.66
CA ASP A 270 -48.81 12.30 1.83
C ASP A 270 -48.99 11.95 0.35
N LEU A 271 -49.76 12.77 -0.38
CA LEU A 271 -49.88 12.66 -1.83
C LEU A 271 -48.80 13.50 -2.50
N VAL A 272 -47.94 12.89 -3.28
CA VAL A 272 -46.78 13.54 -3.91
C VAL A 272 -46.94 13.51 -5.42
N ARG A 273 -46.83 14.68 -6.06
CA ARG A 273 -46.92 14.81 -7.52
C ARG A 273 -45.54 14.79 -8.15
N VAL A 274 -45.33 13.91 -9.13
CA VAL A 274 -44.08 13.77 -9.87
C VAL A 274 -44.35 14.03 -11.35
N ARG A 275 -43.67 15.04 -11.90
CA ARG A 275 -43.82 15.44 -13.31
C ARG A 275 -42.80 14.72 -14.22
N PRO A 276 -43.00 14.71 -15.55
CA PRO A 276 -42.02 14.16 -16.49
C PRO A 276 -40.66 14.84 -16.33
N GLY A 277 -39.60 14.05 -16.25
CA GLY A 277 -38.23 14.51 -16.02
C GLY A 277 -37.86 14.75 -14.55
N GLU A 278 -38.82 14.70 -13.61
CA GLU A 278 -38.53 14.79 -12.18
C GLU A 278 -38.13 13.42 -11.61
N LYS A 279 -37.32 13.44 -10.54
CA LYS A 279 -37.04 12.22 -9.77
C LYS A 279 -38.16 11.99 -8.76
N VAL A 280 -38.50 10.74 -8.55
CA VAL A 280 -39.43 10.35 -7.49
C VAL A 280 -38.78 10.65 -6.13
N PRO A 281 -39.40 11.42 -5.22
CA PRO A 281 -38.72 11.86 -4.01
C PRO A 281 -38.75 10.87 -2.84
N VAL A 282 -39.80 10.05 -2.75
CA VAL A 282 -40.01 9.05 -1.69
C VAL A 282 -40.68 7.82 -2.29
N ASP A 283 -40.64 6.70 -1.58
CA ASP A 283 -41.29 5.48 -2.04
C ASP A 283 -42.80 5.59 -1.87
N GLY A 284 -43.57 5.13 -2.86
CA GLY A 284 -45.03 5.20 -2.78
C GLY A 284 -45.76 4.39 -3.83
N VAL A 285 -47.08 4.37 -3.71
CA VAL A 285 -47.99 3.70 -4.67
C VAL A 285 -48.67 4.76 -5.51
N VAL A 286 -48.70 4.57 -6.84
CA VAL A 286 -49.40 5.47 -7.76
C VAL A 286 -50.90 5.44 -7.46
N THR A 287 -51.47 6.59 -7.14
CA THR A 287 -52.91 6.76 -6.95
C THR A 287 -53.60 7.32 -8.18
N ASP A 288 -52.88 8.08 -9.01
CA ASP A 288 -53.43 8.71 -10.22
C ASP A 288 -52.34 8.94 -11.28
N GLY A 289 -52.71 8.80 -12.55
CA GLY A 289 -51.83 8.91 -13.72
C GLY A 289 -51.15 7.60 -14.16
N ALA A 290 -50.44 7.68 -15.29
CA ALA A 290 -49.62 6.60 -15.84
C ALA A 290 -48.33 7.19 -16.43
N THR A 291 -47.22 6.48 -16.33
CA THR A 291 -45.92 6.93 -16.82
C THR A 291 -44.95 5.78 -17.06
N ALA A 292 -43.90 6.03 -17.84
CA ALA A 292 -42.72 5.18 -17.89
C ALA A 292 -41.65 5.69 -16.91
N VAL A 293 -41.07 4.81 -16.11
CA VAL A 293 -40.05 5.15 -15.11
C VAL A 293 -38.75 4.44 -15.43
N ASP A 294 -37.66 5.20 -15.40
CA ASP A 294 -36.32 4.68 -15.53
C ASP A 294 -35.76 4.31 -14.14
N GLU A 295 -35.72 3.00 -13.89
CA GLU A 295 -35.20 2.40 -12.65
C GLU A 295 -33.75 1.93 -12.81
N SER A 296 -33.08 2.22 -13.94
CA SER A 296 -31.76 1.69 -14.29
C SER A 296 -30.67 1.95 -13.25
N MET A 297 -30.78 3.05 -12.51
CA MET A 297 -29.83 3.44 -11.47
C MET A 297 -29.90 2.57 -10.21
N LEU A 298 -31.02 1.88 -9.98
CA LEU A 298 -31.23 1.00 -8.82
C LEU A 298 -31.28 -0.47 -9.21
N THR A 299 -31.94 -0.80 -10.32
CA THR A 299 -32.12 -2.19 -10.79
C THR A 299 -31.02 -2.64 -11.76
N GLY A 300 -30.30 -1.68 -12.37
CA GLY A 300 -29.33 -1.95 -13.43
C GLY A 300 -29.96 -2.30 -14.78
N GLU A 301 -31.28 -2.21 -14.92
CA GLU A 301 -32.00 -2.52 -16.17
C GLU A 301 -32.15 -1.26 -17.04
N SER A 302 -31.72 -1.33 -18.30
CA SER A 302 -31.64 -0.16 -19.18
C SER A 302 -32.97 0.29 -19.79
N LEU A 303 -34.02 -0.54 -19.71
CA LEU A 303 -35.32 -0.25 -20.30
C LEU A 303 -36.26 0.38 -19.25
N PRO A 304 -36.94 1.49 -19.57
CA PRO A 304 -37.96 2.05 -18.69
C PRO A 304 -39.11 1.06 -18.46
N VAL A 305 -39.65 1.08 -17.23
CA VAL A 305 -40.77 0.24 -16.79
C VAL A 305 -42.04 1.09 -16.76
N ASP A 306 -43.12 0.60 -17.37
CA ASP A 306 -44.42 1.27 -17.34
C ASP A 306 -45.08 1.12 -15.95
N LYS A 307 -45.69 2.21 -15.47
CA LYS A 307 -46.32 2.33 -14.15
C LYS A 307 -47.69 2.98 -14.28
N THR A 308 -48.68 2.37 -13.63
CA THR A 308 -50.09 2.76 -13.63
C THR A 308 -50.63 2.82 -12.20
N ALA A 309 -51.89 3.24 -12.02
CA ALA A 309 -52.52 3.29 -10.70
C ALA A 309 -52.49 1.92 -10.00
N GLY A 310 -52.00 1.90 -8.76
CA GLY A 310 -51.76 0.68 -7.98
C GLY A 310 -50.31 0.20 -8.00
N ASP A 311 -49.48 0.65 -8.96
CA ASP A 311 -48.09 0.24 -9.04
C ASP A 311 -47.19 1.00 -8.04
N GLN A 312 -46.13 0.33 -7.56
CA GLN A 312 -45.11 0.94 -6.71
C GLN A 312 -44.10 1.76 -7.53
N LEU A 313 -43.74 2.92 -6.97
CA LEU A 313 -42.66 3.78 -7.38
C LEU A 313 -41.61 3.87 -6.28
N ILE A 314 -40.36 3.65 -6.67
CA ILE A 314 -39.21 3.70 -5.78
C ILE A 314 -38.60 5.10 -5.83
N GLY A 315 -38.23 5.64 -4.68
CA GLY A 315 -37.54 6.89 -4.51
C GLY A 315 -36.24 6.95 -5.31
N ALA A 316 -35.93 8.14 -5.82
CA ALA A 316 -34.80 8.50 -6.67
C ALA A 316 -34.79 7.92 -8.10
N THR A 317 -35.80 7.15 -8.50
CA THR A 317 -36.01 6.76 -9.91
C THR A 317 -36.45 7.96 -10.77
N LEU A 318 -36.20 7.90 -12.08
CA LEU A 318 -36.48 9.03 -12.99
C LEU A 318 -37.82 8.82 -13.70
N ASN A 319 -38.76 9.72 -13.48
CA ASN A 319 -40.01 9.75 -14.22
C ASN A 319 -39.77 10.27 -15.65
N ARG A 320 -40.19 9.55 -16.70
CA ARG A 320 -39.86 9.92 -18.09
C ARG A 320 -40.97 10.66 -18.82
N THR A 321 -42.19 10.11 -18.86
CA THR A 321 -43.20 10.52 -19.86
C THR A 321 -44.42 11.21 -19.25
N GLY A 322 -45.09 10.58 -18.28
CA GLY A 322 -46.37 11.03 -17.71
C GLY A 322 -46.23 11.75 -16.37
N THR A 323 -47.29 12.44 -15.95
CA THR A 323 -47.39 12.96 -14.57
C THR A 323 -48.12 11.93 -13.73
N VAL A 324 -47.61 11.66 -12.53
CA VAL A 324 -48.22 10.72 -11.58
C VAL A 324 -48.36 11.36 -10.21
N VAL A 325 -49.39 10.97 -9.49
CA VAL A 325 -49.56 11.24 -8.06
C VAL A 325 -49.35 9.93 -7.33
N LEU A 326 -48.40 9.90 -6.41
CA LEU A 326 -48.13 8.75 -5.56
C LEU A 326 -48.50 9.05 -4.11
N ARG A 327 -49.00 8.07 -3.40
CA ARG A 327 -49.16 8.10 -1.94
C ARG A 327 -47.87 7.60 -1.31
N ALA A 328 -47.21 8.42 -0.50
CA ALA A 328 -45.99 8.05 0.20
C ALA A 328 -46.22 6.84 1.11
N THR A 329 -45.40 5.81 0.98
CA THR A 329 -45.44 4.58 1.79
C THR A 329 -44.22 4.46 2.71
N ALA A 330 -43.05 4.93 2.28
CA ALA A 330 -41.85 5.02 3.11
C ALA A 330 -41.11 6.33 2.84
N VAL A 331 -40.55 6.92 3.91
CA VAL A 331 -39.88 8.24 3.88
C VAL A 331 -38.61 8.21 4.73
N GLY A 332 -37.66 9.11 4.45
CA GLY A 332 -36.41 9.20 5.22
C GLY A 332 -35.59 7.89 5.21
N ALA A 333 -35.25 7.40 6.40
CA ALA A 333 -34.44 6.20 6.60
C ALA A 333 -35.13 4.90 6.15
N ASP A 334 -36.46 4.92 6.02
CA ASP A 334 -37.25 3.75 5.65
C ASP A 334 -37.38 3.59 4.12
N THR A 335 -36.91 4.56 3.33
CA THR A 335 -36.90 4.44 1.86
C THR A 335 -35.96 3.34 1.38
N ALA A 336 -36.28 2.71 0.26
CA ALA A 336 -35.46 1.68 -0.38
C ALA A 336 -34.05 2.19 -0.66
N LEU A 337 -33.89 3.44 -1.11
CA LEU A 337 -32.57 4.04 -1.32
C LEU A 337 -31.78 4.17 0.00
N ALA A 338 -32.42 4.58 1.09
CA ALA A 338 -31.75 4.68 2.39
C ALA A 338 -31.34 3.30 2.94
N GLN A 339 -32.19 2.30 2.78
CA GLN A 339 -31.86 0.90 3.12
C GLN A 339 -30.71 0.36 2.27
N ILE A 340 -30.71 0.66 0.96
CA ILE A 340 -29.60 0.34 0.04
C ILE A 340 -28.29 0.96 0.55
N VAL A 341 -28.29 2.25 0.89
CA VAL A 341 -27.10 2.95 1.38
C VAL A 341 -26.60 2.30 2.66
N ARG A 342 -27.48 2.02 3.62
CA ARG A 342 -27.14 1.36 4.88
C ARG A 342 -26.53 -0.03 4.66
N LEU A 343 -27.14 -0.86 3.83
CA LEU A 343 -26.61 -2.20 3.51
C LEU A 343 -25.23 -2.14 2.88
N VAL A 344 -25.00 -1.19 1.96
CA VAL A 344 -23.69 -1.00 1.32
C VAL A 344 -22.64 -0.52 2.33
N GLU A 345 -23.01 0.38 3.25
CA GLU A 345 -22.13 0.85 4.33
C GLU A 345 -21.77 -0.28 5.30
N ASP A 346 -22.76 -1.09 5.73
CA ASP A 346 -22.56 -2.23 6.62
C ASP A 346 -21.64 -3.29 5.98
N ALA A 347 -21.81 -3.58 4.69
CA ALA A 347 -20.93 -4.51 3.98
C ALA A 347 -19.51 -4.01 3.76
N GLN A 348 -19.32 -2.70 3.58
CA GLN A 348 -17.98 -2.08 3.60
C GLN A 348 -17.38 -2.08 5.01
N GLY A 349 -18.25 -2.08 6.03
CA GLY A 349 -17.99 -2.22 7.47
C GLY A 349 -17.51 -3.61 7.90
N ALA A 350 -17.92 -4.68 7.22
CA ALA A 350 -17.66 -6.05 7.63
C ALA A 350 -16.23 -6.54 7.31
N LYS A 351 -15.58 -7.21 8.28
CA LYS A 351 -14.26 -7.83 8.09
C LYS A 351 -14.34 -9.23 7.48
N VAL A 352 -13.91 -9.32 6.23
CA VAL A 352 -13.89 -10.58 5.48
C VAL A 352 -12.81 -11.57 5.94
N PRO A 353 -12.99 -12.91 5.81
CA PRO A 353 -12.04 -13.90 6.33
C PRO A 353 -10.61 -13.72 5.82
N LEU A 354 -10.45 -13.40 4.53
CA LEU A 354 -9.14 -13.13 3.92
C LEU A 354 -8.44 -11.90 4.51
N GLN A 355 -9.19 -10.89 4.99
CA GLN A 355 -8.64 -9.75 5.72
C GLN A 355 -8.16 -10.17 7.11
N ARG A 356 -8.93 -11.00 7.83
CA ARG A 356 -8.51 -11.57 9.12
C ARG A 356 -7.22 -12.39 8.99
N LEU A 357 -7.05 -13.10 7.88
CA LEU A 357 -5.79 -13.78 7.55
C LEU A 357 -4.64 -12.79 7.34
N ALA A 358 -4.85 -11.74 6.56
CA ALA A 358 -3.84 -10.70 6.32
C ALA A 358 -3.42 -9.98 7.62
N ASP A 359 -4.38 -9.69 8.50
CA ASP A 359 -4.14 -9.10 9.82
C ASP A 359 -3.32 -10.05 10.71
N ARG A 360 -3.63 -11.35 10.70
CA ARG A 360 -2.88 -12.37 11.45
C ARG A 360 -1.45 -12.53 10.94
N VAL A 361 -1.26 -12.56 9.63
CA VAL A 361 0.07 -12.60 9.00
C VAL A 361 0.87 -11.36 9.40
N SER A 362 0.28 -10.17 9.29
CA SER A 362 0.91 -8.90 9.65
C SER A 362 1.33 -8.83 11.13
N ALA A 363 0.53 -9.42 12.03
CA ALA A 363 0.81 -9.44 13.47
C ALA A 363 2.07 -10.23 13.83
N TRP A 364 2.35 -11.34 13.13
CA TRP A 364 3.58 -12.12 13.32
C TRP A 364 4.76 -11.60 12.49
N PHE A 365 4.47 -11.03 11.32
CA PHE A 365 5.48 -10.56 10.38
C PHE A 365 6.37 -9.45 10.97
N VAL A 366 5.78 -8.46 11.66
CA VAL A 366 6.56 -7.33 12.21
C VAL A 366 7.59 -7.78 13.27
N PRO A 367 7.25 -8.59 14.28
CA PRO A 367 8.24 -9.14 15.21
C PRO A 367 9.33 -9.97 14.53
N ILE A 368 8.97 -10.81 13.54
CA ILE A 368 9.94 -11.62 12.79
C ILE A 368 10.94 -10.73 12.05
N VAL A 369 10.46 -9.67 11.40
CA VAL A 369 11.29 -8.70 10.69
C VAL A 369 12.22 -7.96 11.65
N LEU A 370 11.76 -7.56 12.83
CA LEU A 370 12.62 -6.92 13.83
C LEU A 370 13.70 -7.89 14.32
N GLY A 371 13.34 -9.16 14.54
CA GLY A 371 14.31 -10.20 14.88
C GLY A 371 15.33 -10.43 13.76
N LEU A 372 14.88 -10.46 12.50
CA LEU A 372 15.75 -10.60 11.34
C LEU A 372 16.65 -9.37 11.16
N ALA A 373 16.14 -8.16 11.33
CA ALA A 373 16.93 -6.93 11.28
C ALA A 373 18.03 -6.92 12.35
N ALA A 374 17.70 -7.32 13.59
CA ALA A 374 18.69 -7.47 14.65
C ALA A 374 19.72 -8.56 14.35
N ALA A 375 19.30 -9.70 13.78
CA ALA A 375 20.19 -10.76 13.36
C ALA A 375 21.12 -10.31 12.22
N THR A 376 20.60 -9.63 11.20
CA THR A 376 21.37 -9.03 10.10
C THR A 376 22.40 -8.05 10.64
N PHE A 377 22.00 -7.15 11.55
CA PHE A 377 22.91 -6.22 12.21
C PHE A 377 24.07 -6.97 12.89
N LEU A 378 23.75 -7.96 13.73
CA LEU A 378 24.75 -8.73 14.49
C LEU A 378 25.69 -9.51 13.58
N VAL A 379 25.16 -10.15 12.54
CA VAL A 379 25.97 -10.92 11.59
C VAL A 379 26.98 -10.02 10.88
N TRP A 380 26.54 -8.88 10.35
CA TRP A 380 27.44 -7.96 9.66
C TRP A 380 28.39 -7.22 10.60
N ALA A 381 27.97 -6.90 11.81
CA ALA A 381 28.83 -6.29 12.82
C ALA A 381 29.95 -7.23 13.28
N LEU A 382 29.68 -8.54 13.39
CA LEU A 382 30.64 -9.54 13.88
C LEU A 382 31.48 -10.18 12.77
N PHE A 383 30.91 -10.41 11.59
CA PHE A 383 31.53 -11.19 10.50
C PHE A 383 31.73 -10.39 9.20
N GLY A 384 31.41 -9.09 9.18
CA GLY A 384 31.64 -8.25 8.00
C GLY A 384 33.14 -8.03 7.69
N PRO A 385 33.48 -7.46 6.53
CA PRO A 385 34.86 -7.09 6.17
C PRO A 385 35.45 -6.04 7.13
N ASP A 386 36.73 -6.16 7.50
CA ASP A 386 37.40 -5.35 8.55
C ASP A 386 37.24 -3.83 8.38
N SER A 387 37.36 -3.32 7.16
CA SER A 387 37.09 -1.92 6.84
C SER A 387 35.60 -1.69 6.57
N GLY A 388 34.83 -1.30 7.60
CA GLY A 388 33.44 -0.85 7.44
C GLY A 388 32.33 -1.79 7.94
N ARG A 389 32.64 -2.77 8.80
CA ARG A 389 31.67 -3.71 9.39
C ARG A 389 30.40 -3.05 9.93
N LEU A 390 30.56 -1.96 10.69
CA LEU A 390 29.43 -1.28 11.34
C LEU A 390 28.54 -0.54 10.33
N THR A 391 29.12 0.09 9.33
CA THR A 391 28.41 0.75 8.22
C THR A 391 27.55 -0.23 7.46
N MET A 392 28.14 -1.38 7.13
CA MET A 392 27.47 -2.45 6.42
C MET A 392 26.33 -3.04 7.26
N ALA A 393 26.54 -3.20 8.57
CA ALA A 393 25.51 -3.62 9.50
C ALA A 393 24.34 -2.62 9.56
N ILE A 394 24.63 -1.32 9.64
CA ILE A 394 23.60 -0.26 9.69
C ILE A 394 22.80 -0.22 8.38
N THR A 395 23.48 -0.18 7.23
CA THR A 395 22.83 -0.04 5.90
C THR A 395 21.97 -1.26 5.56
N THR A 396 22.46 -2.48 5.76
CA THR A 396 21.69 -3.72 5.54
C THR A 396 20.52 -3.86 6.51
N THR A 397 20.69 -3.45 7.77
CA THR A 397 19.59 -3.45 8.77
C THR A 397 18.50 -2.46 8.36
N ILE A 398 18.87 -1.25 7.95
CA ILE A 398 17.92 -0.25 7.45
C ILE A 398 17.19 -0.79 6.21
N ALA A 399 17.91 -1.40 5.26
CA ALA A 399 17.31 -2.00 4.07
C ALA A 399 16.29 -3.09 4.43
N VAL A 400 16.60 -3.98 5.39
CA VAL A 400 15.68 -5.00 5.91
C VAL A 400 14.45 -4.38 6.56
N LEU A 401 14.61 -3.34 7.39
CA LEU A 401 13.48 -2.68 8.05
C LEU A 401 12.53 -2.01 7.05
N ILE A 402 13.07 -1.43 5.97
CA ILE A 402 12.29 -0.73 4.94
C ILE A 402 11.59 -1.72 4.02
N ILE A 403 12.33 -2.68 3.45
CA ILE A 403 11.78 -3.62 2.49
C ILE A 403 10.65 -4.45 3.10
N ALA A 404 10.69 -4.60 4.42
CA ALA A 404 9.69 -5.31 5.19
C ALA A 404 8.40 -4.52 5.46
N CYS A 405 8.12 -3.35 4.88
CA CYS A 405 6.79 -2.77 5.08
C CYS A 405 5.70 -3.65 4.44
N PRO A 406 4.71 -4.18 5.20
CA PRO A 406 3.60 -4.94 4.63
C PRO A 406 2.46 -4.01 4.18
N CYS A 407 2.78 -2.79 3.75
CA CYS A 407 1.85 -1.73 3.37
C CYS A 407 0.76 -2.24 2.38
N ALA A 408 1.20 -2.93 1.32
CA ALA A 408 0.33 -3.48 0.28
C ALA A 408 -0.53 -4.67 0.76
N LEU A 409 -0.02 -5.46 1.70
CA LEU A 409 -0.71 -6.64 2.25
C LEU A 409 -1.98 -6.25 3.02
N GLY A 410 -1.90 -5.19 3.83
CA GLY A 410 -3.03 -4.67 4.60
C GLY A 410 -4.10 -3.97 3.75
N LEU A 411 -3.77 -3.62 2.50
CA LEU A 411 -4.66 -2.88 1.59
C LEU A 411 -5.36 -3.76 0.56
N ALA A 412 -4.74 -4.86 0.16
CA ALA A 412 -5.24 -5.72 -0.91
C ALA A 412 -6.70 -6.14 -0.73
N THR A 413 -7.06 -6.53 0.49
CA THR A 413 -8.40 -7.03 0.77
C THR A 413 -9.43 -5.92 0.91
N PRO A 414 -9.25 -4.90 1.79
CA PRO A 414 -10.24 -3.83 1.95
C PRO A 414 -10.52 -3.06 0.66
N THR A 415 -9.50 -2.76 -0.14
CA THR A 415 -9.71 -2.04 -1.41
C THR A 415 -10.49 -2.87 -2.41
N ALA A 416 -10.22 -4.18 -2.52
CA ALA A 416 -10.97 -5.06 -3.41
C ALA A 416 -12.42 -5.27 -2.97
N VAL A 417 -12.69 -5.40 -1.66
CA VAL A 417 -14.07 -5.44 -1.12
C VAL A 417 -14.79 -4.14 -1.50
N MET A 418 -14.21 -2.99 -1.18
CA MET A 418 -14.85 -1.69 -1.38
C MET A 418 -15.17 -1.40 -2.86
N VAL A 419 -14.24 -1.68 -3.78
CA VAL A 419 -14.51 -1.55 -5.23
C VAL A 419 -15.55 -2.58 -5.68
N GLY A 420 -15.48 -3.80 -5.16
CA GLY A 420 -16.38 -4.89 -5.51
C GLY A 420 -17.83 -4.63 -5.09
N THR A 421 -18.05 -4.23 -3.83
CA THR A 421 -19.39 -3.89 -3.31
C THR A 421 -19.95 -2.64 -3.97
N GLY A 422 -19.12 -1.60 -4.17
CA GLY A 422 -19.54 -0.41 -4.90
C GLY A 422 -19.99 -0.73 -6.33
N ARG A 423 -19.25 -1.60 -7.03
CA ARG A 423 -19.65 -2.05 -8.38
C ARG A 423 -20.86 -3.00 -8.35
N ALA A 424 -21.05 -3.77 -7.29
CA ALA A 424 -22.24 -4.62 -7.13
C ALA A 424 -23.50 -3.77 -7.01
N ALA A 425 -23.45 -2.71 -6.18
CA ALA A 425 -24.55 -1.78 -5.99
C ALA A 425 -24.95 -1.07 -7.30
N GLU A 426 -23.98 -0.60 -8.09
CA GLU A 426 -24.23 -0.05 -9.45
C GLU A 426 -24.89 -1.04 -10.42
N LEU A 427 -24.85 -2.34 -10.12
CA LEU A 427 -25.47 -3.41 -10.91
C LEU A 427 -26.76 -3.94 -10.26
N GLY A 428 -27.32 -3.28 -9.26
CA GLY A 428 -28.51 -3.73 -8.54
C GLY A 428 -28.31 -4.97 -7.68
N ILE A 429 -27.05 -5.28 -7.31
CA ILE A 429 -26.67 -6.40 -6.45
C ILE A 429 -26.17 -5.81 -5.13
N LEU A 430 -27.03 -5.78 -4.13
CA LEU A 430 -26.68 -5.32 -2.80
C LEU A 430 -26.06 -6.47 -2.05
N ILE A 431 -24.96 -6.21 -1.37
CA ILE A 431 -24.30 -7.17 -0.49
C ILE A 431 -24.44 -6.55 0.89
N GLY A 432 -25.11 -7.25 1.81
CA GLY A 432 -25.28 -6.78 3.19
C GLY A 432 -24.10 -7.17 4.09
N ASN A 433 -23.37 -8.23 3.73
CA ASN A 433 -22.21 -8.70 4.49
C ASN A 433 -20.99 -8.95 3.59
N GLY A 434 -19.83 -8.38 3.95
CA GLY A 434 -18.57 -8.63 3.25
C GLY A 434 -18.16 -10.11 3.21
N ASP A 435 -18.57 -10.92 4.20
CA ASP A 435 -18.31 -12.37 4.22
C ASP A 435 -19.02 -13.08 3.05
N ALA A 436 -20.21 -12.61 2.67
CA ALA A 436 -21.00 -13.13 1.56
C ALA A 436 -20.24 -13.07 0.23
N LEU A 437 -19.43 -12.02 0.02
CA LEU A 437 -18.55 -11.93 -1.16
C LEU A 437 -17.54 -13.07 -1.25
N GLN A 438 -17.10 -13.65 -0.13
CA GLN A 438 -16.16 -14.78 -0.16
C GLN A 438 -16.89 -16.11 -0.25
N THR A 439 -18.01 -16.25 0.45
CA THR A 439 -18.81 -17.47 0.46
C THR A 439 -19.49 -17.70 -0.89
N ALA A 440 -20.00 -16.65 -1.54
CA ALA A 440 -20.60 -16.72 -2.89
C ALA A 440 -19.66 -17.31 -3.96
N ARG A 441 -18.34 -17.15 -3.79
CA ARG A 441 -17.34 -17.79 -4.69
C ARG A 441 -17.28 -19.31 -4.50
N ARG A 442 -17.55 -19.79 -3.28
CA ARG A 442 -17.43 -21.19 -2.86
C ARG A 442 -18.73 -21.97 -3.00
N VAL A 443 -19.84 -21.30 -3.30
CA VAL A 443 -21.14 -21.92 -3.57
C VAL A 443 -20.98 -23.05 -4.58
N THR A 444 -21.58 -24.19 -4.26
CA THR A 444 -21.63 -25.40 -5.09
C THR A 444 -23.07 -25.76 -5.47
N ALA A 445 -24.05 -25.40 -4.65
CA ALA A 445 -25.46 -25.64 -4.90
C ALA A 445 -26.28 -24.34 -4.74
N VAL A 446 -27.22 -24.10 -5.64
CA VAL A 446 -28.16 -22.98 -5.60
C VAL A 446 -29.57 -23.53 -5.47
N VAL A 447 -30.23 -23.25 -4.35
CA VAL A 447 -31.63 -23.60 -4.09
C VAL A 447 -32.48 -22.39 -4.42
N LEU A 448 -33.44 -22.56 -5.33
CA LEU A 448 -34.36 -21.53 -5.78
C LEU A 448 -35.74 -21.85 -5.24
N ASP A 449 -36.37 -20.89 -4.55
CA ASP A 449 -37.80 -20.98 -4.28
C ASP A 449 -38.59 -20.90 -5.59
N LYS A 450 -39.75 -21.54 -5.64
CA LYS A 450 -40.60 -21.50 -6.85
C LYS A 450 -41.30 -20.15 -6.98
N THR A 451 -42.10 -19.79 -5.99
CA THR A 451 -43.09 -18.71 -6.10
C THR A 451 -42.37 -17.36 -6.06
N GLY A 452 -42.62 -16.49 -7.04
CA GLY A 452 -42.04 -15.13 -7.09
C GLY A 452 -40.52 -15.04 -7.33
N THR A 453 -39.80 -16.16 -7.18
CA THR A 453 -38.41 -16.33 -7.58
C THR A 453 -38.32 -16.86 -9.01
N ILE A 454 -38.65 -18.14 -9.26
CA ILE A 454 -38.66 -18.76 -10.61
C ILE A 454 -39.87 -18.30 -11.43
N THR A 455 -41.00 -18.14 -10.77
CA THR A 455 -42.26 -17.69 -11.35
C THR A 455 -42.54 -16.22 -11.02
N ARG A 456 -43.57 -15.63 -11.64
CA ARG A 456 -43.93 -14.22 -11.40
C ARG A 456 -44.52 -13.97 -10.01
N GLY A 457 -44.96 -15.01 -9.31
CA GLY A 457 -45.59 -14.90 -7.99
C GLY A 457 -47.03 -14.39 -8.06
N LYS A 458 -47.61 -14.30 -9.26
CA LYS A 458 -48.99 -13.88 -9.50
C LYS A 458 -49.67 -14.90 -10.42
N PRO A 459 -50.81 -15.47 -10.03
CA PRO A 459 -51.56 -16.36 -10.91
C PRO A 459 -52.03 -15.60 -12.15
N ALA A 460 -51.96 -16.25 -13.30
CA ALA A 460 -52.46 -15.74 -14.57
C ALA A 460 -53.31 -16.80 -15.26
N LEU A 461 -54.34 -16.36 -16.00
CA LEU A 461 -55.11 -17.25 -16.84
C LEU A 461 -54.27 -17.68 -18.05
N THR A 462 -53.91 -18.96 -18.11
CA THR A 462 -53.00 -19.50 -19.14
C THR A 462 -53.71 -20.19 -20.29
N GLY A 463 -54.97 -20.56 -20.11
CA GLY A 463 -55.76 -21.21 -21.15
C GLY A 463 -57.23 -21.34 -20.77
N ILE A 464 -58.08 -21.36 -21.78
CA ILE A 464 -59.51 -21.66 -21.69
C ILE A 464 -59.77 -22.78 -22.68
N THR A 465 -60.50 -23.82 -22.27
CA THR A 465 -60.99 -24.84 -23.18
C THR A 465 -62.49 -24.94 -23.03
N THR A 466 -63.23 -24.49 -24.04
CA THR A 466 -64.69 -24.45 -24.01
C THR A 466 -65.32 -25.78 -24.42
N ALA A 467 -66.52 -26.03 -23.92
CA ALA A 467 -67.43 -27.00 -24.51
C ALA A 467 -67.97 -26.44 -25.84
N SER A 468 -68.33 -27.32 -26.79
CA SER A 468 -68.61 -26.97 -28.20
C SER A 468 -69.72 -25.93 -28.45
N ALA A 469 -70.48 -25.54 -27.43
CA ALA A 469 -71.55 -24.54 -27.50
C ALA A 469 -71.10 -23.11 -27.18
N TRP A 470 -69.84 -22.90 -26.78
CA TRP A 470 -69.36 -21.62 -26.24
C TRP A 470 -68.09 -21.11 -26.91
N THR A 471 -67.99 -19.79 -27.07
CA THR A 471 -66.72 -19.12 -27.43
C THR A 471 -65.90 -18.80 -26.18
N GLU A 472 -64.58 -18.66 -26.33
CA GLU A 472 -63.71 -18.35 -25.18
C GLU A 472 -64.05 -17.00 -24.55
N ASP A 473 -64.31 -15.97 -25.36
CA ASP A 473 -64.56 -14.61 -24.87
C ASP A 473 -65.94 -14.49 -24.20
N ASP A 474 -66.96 -15.19 -24.70
CA ASP A 474 -68.30 -15.20 -24.06
C ASP A 474 -68.24 -15.83 -22.66
N VAL A 475 -67.51 -16.95 -22.52
CA VAL A 475 -67.33 -17.60 -21.22
C VAL A 475 -66.45 -16.76 -20.32
N LEU A 476 -65.36 -16.20 -20.84
CA LEU A 476 -64.47 -15.36 -20.05
C LEU A 476 -65.18 -14.12 -19.52
N ALA A 477 -66.04 -13.46 -20.31
CA ALA A 477 -66.81 -12.31 -19.85
C ALA A 477 -67.79 -12.67 -18.72
N LEU A 478 -68.50 -13.80 -18.83
CA LEU A 478 -69.42 -14.28 -17.79
C LEU A 478 -68.68 -14.70 -16.50
N VAL A 479 -67.58 -15.45 -16.64
CA VAL A 479 -66.77 -15.92 -15.52
C VAL A 479 -66.05 -14.75 -14.84
N ALA A 480 -65.49 -13.80 -15.60
CA ALA A 480 -64.86 -12.61 -15.03
C ALA A 480 -65.88 -11.69 -14.33
N ALA A 481 -67.10 -11.56 -14.84
CA ALA A 481 -68.17 -10.83 -14.15
C ALA A 481 -68.58 -11.54 -12.84
N ALA A 482 -68.59 -12.87 -12.81
CA ALA A 482 -68.82 -13.65 -11.59
C ALA A 482 -67.67 -13.50 -10.58
N GLU A 483 -66.42 -13.59 -11.05
CA GLU A 483 -65.20 -13.45 -10.23
C GLU A 483 -64.91 -12.00 -9.81
N ALA A 484 -65.56 -10.99 -10.40
CA ALA A 484 -65.42 -9.60 -9.97
C ALA A 484 -65.88 -9.37 -8.51
N GLY A 485 -66.70 -10.27 -7.95
CA GLY A 485 -67.08 -10.28 -6.54
C GLY A 485 -66.10 -11.04 -5.62
N SER A 486 -65.06 -11.68 -6.17
CA SER A 486 -64.12 -12.56 -5.49
C SER A 486 -62.80 -11.85 -5.20
N GLU A 487 -62.34 -11.88 -3.95
CA GLU A 487 -61.00 -11.42 -3.55
C GLU A 487 -59.93 -12.51 -3.68
N HIS A 488 -60.29 -13.67 -4.26
CA HIS A 488 -59.36 -14.77 -4.41
C HIS A 488 -58.36 -14.48 -5.55
N PRO A 489 -57.04 -14.75 -5.38
CA PRO A 489 -56.02 -14.47 -6.40
C PRO A 489 -56.32 -15.10 -7.78
N VAL A 490 -57.00 -16.24 -7.78
CA VAL A 490 -57.42 -16.93 -9.01
C VAL A 490 -58.55 -16.19 -9.73
N GLY A 491 -59.47 -15.55 -8.99
CA GLY A 491 -60.53 -14.72 -9.56
C GLY A 491 -59.97 -13.42 -10.15
N GLU A 492 -59.04 -12.77 -9.43
CA GLU A 492 -58.31 -11.60 -9.93
C GLU A 492 -57.60 -11.90 -11.27
N ALA A 493 -56.99 -13.07 -11.40
CA ALA A 493 -56.32 -13.50 -12.64
C ALA A 493 -57.28 -13.62 -13.83
N VAL A 494 -58.52 -14.05 -13.59
CA VAL A 494 -59.56 -14.18 -14.62
C VAL A 494 -60.13 -12.81 -14.99
N VAL A 495 -60.38 -11.94 -14.01
CA VAL A 495 -60.83 -10.56 -14.22
C VAL A 495 -59.78 -9.77 -15.00
N ALA A 496 -58.51 -9.90 -14.63
CA ALA A 496 -57.39 -9.26 -15.32
C ALA A 496 -57.31 -9.72 -16.79
N ALA A 497 -57.47 -11.01 -17.06
CA ALA A 497 -57.47 -11.54 -18.44
C ALA A 497 -58.63 -11.01 -19.29
N ALA A 498 -59.81 -10.80 -18.71
CA ALA A 498 -60.94 -10.19 -19.41
C ALA A 498 -60.70 -8.70 -19.70
N ALA A 499 -60.09 -7.97 -18.75
CA ALA A 499 -59.71 -6.57 -18.94
C ALA A 499 -58.63 -6.42 -20.03
N GLU A 500 -57.64 -7.31 -20.07
CA GLU A 500 -56.57 -7.31 -21.07
C GLU A 500 -57.10 -7.55 -22.49
N ARG A 501 -58.18 -8.35 -22.62
CA ARG A 501 -58.93 -8.55 -23.87
C ARG A 501 -59.97 -7.47 -24.17
N SER A 502 -60.12 -6.47 -23.29
CA SER A 502 -61.11 -5.39 -23.41
C SER A 502 -62.55 -5.89 -23.56
N LEU A 503 -62.92 -6.93 -22.78
CA LEU A 503 -64.27 -7.49 -22.79
C LEU A 503 -65.24 -6.66 -21.93
N ASP A 504 -66.46 -6.45 -22.42
CA ASP A 504 -67.53 -5.83 -21.65
C ASP A 504 -68.10 -6.83 -20.65
N LEU A 505 -67.95 -6.55 -19.36
CA LEU A 505 -68.42 -7.43 -18.29
C LEU A 505 -69.92 -7.21 -18.01
N PRO A 506 -70.76 -8.26 -18.12
CA PRO A 506 -72.17 -8.18 -17.77
C PRO A 506 -72.40 -7.90 -16.27
N PRO A 507 -73.55 -7.33 -15.88
CA PRO A 507 -73.81 -6.95 -14.49
C PRO A 507 -73.97 -8.18 -13.57
N LEU A 508 -73.19 -8.19 -12.49
CA LEU A 508 -73.30 -9.14 -11.39
C LEU A 508 -74.52 -8.81 -10.52
N ARG A 509 -75.46 -9.75 -10.36
CA ARG A 509 -76.67 -9.57 -9.54
C ARG A 509 -76.56 -10.21 -8.16
N SER A 510 -75.96 -11.39 -8.08
CA SER A 510 -75.69 -12.08 -6.81
C SER A 510 -74.38 -12.84 -6.90
N PHE A 511 -73.71 -12.99 -5.77
CA PHE A 511 -72.43 -13.66 -5.62
C PHE A 511 -72.42 -14.38 -4.28
N ASP A 512 -71.99 -15.64 -4.29
CA ASP A 512 -71.72 -16.45 -3.11
C ASP A 512 -70.39 -17.19 -3.30
N ALA A 513 -69.49 -17.07 -2.32
CA ALA A 513 -68.22 -17.76 -2.33
C ALA A 513 -68.36 -19.06 -1.53
N VAL A 514 -68.12 -20.21 -2.16
CA VAL A 514 -68.20 -21.53 -1.54
C VAL A 514 -66.80 -21.97 -1.13
N PRO A 515 -66.41 -21.87 0.16
CA PRO A 515 -65.04 -22.08 0.58
C PRO A 515 -64.52 -23.47 0.21
N GLY A 516 -63.32 -23.51 -0.39
CA GLY A 516 -62.68 -24.74 -0.85
C GLY A 516 -63.31 -25.39 -2.07
N HIS A 517 -64.33 -24.77 -2.68
CA HIS A 517 -65.06 -25.32 -3.83
C HIS A 517 -65.09 -24.37 -5.02
N GLY A 518 -65.33 -23.07 -4.81
CA GLY A 518 -65.35 -22.06 -5.87
C GLY A 518 -66.37 -20.95 -5.60
N ILE A 519 -67.04 -20.45 -6.63
CA ILE A 519 -68.05 -19.40 -6.56
C ILE A 519 -69.35 -19.82 -7.27
N ASP A 520 -70.47 -19.29 -6.75
CA ASP A 520 -71.81 -19.36 -7.32
C ASP A 520 -72.33 -17.93 -7.52
N ALA A 521 -72.66 -17.56 -8.76
CA ALA A 521 -73.06 -16.21 -9.09
C ALA A 521 -74.22 -16.17 -10.09
N VAL A 522 -74.96 -15.05 -10.09
CA VAL A 522 -75.93 -14.72 -11.14
C VAL A 522 -75.45 -13.50 -11.91
N VAL A 523 -75.13 -13.70 -13.19
CA VAL A 523 -74.59 -12.70 -14.10
C VAL A 523 -75.55 -12.53 -15.28
N ASP A 524 -76.09 -11.32 -15.47
CA ASP A 524 -77.09 -11.02 -16.52
C ASP A 524 -78.22 -12.07 -16.66
N GLU A 525 -78.82 -12.43 -15.52
CA GLU A 525 -79.88 -13.45 -15.36
C GLU A 525 -79.48 -14.92 -15.57
N ARG A 526 -78.20 -15.19 -15.86
CA ARG A 526 -77.67 -16.55 -15.98
C ARG A 526 -77.02 -17.01 -14.70
N HIS A 527 -77.19 -18.29 -14.38
CA HIS A 527 -76.54 -18.91 -13.22
C HIS A 527 -75.14 -19.40 -13.62
N VAL A 528 -74.10 -18.88 -12.99
CA VAL A 528 -72.69 -19.16 -13.30
C VAL A 528 -72.01 -19.81 -12.09
N LEU A 529 -71.44 -21.00 -12.29
CA LEU A 529 -70.64 -21.70 -11.30
C LEU A 529 -69.20 -21.78 -11.78
N VAL A 530 -68.23 -21.45 -10.92
CA VAL A 530 -66.80 -21.53 -11.23
C VAL A 530 -66.09 -22.21 -10.08
N GLY A 531 -65.44 -23.33 -10.30
CA GLY A 531 -64.80 -24.06 -9.20
C GLY A 531 -64.28 -25.46 -9.54
N ASN A 532 -64.06 -26.26 -8.51
CA ASN A 532 -63.56 -27.62 -8.63
C ASN A 532 -64.68 -28.63 -8.97
N ALA A 533 -64.31 -29.88 -9.23
CA ALA A 533 -65.26 -30.95 -9.56
C ALA A 533 -66.30 -31.21 -8.44
N ALA A 534 -65.96 -30.94 -7.18
CA ALA A 534 -66.89 -31.11 -6.06
C ALA A 534 -68.02 -30.06 -6.10
N LEU A 535 -67.73 -28.81 -6.49
CA LEU A 535 -68.75 -27.79 -6.72
C LEU A 535 -69.71 -28.19 -7.85
N MET A 536 -69.15 -28.72 -8.94
CA MET A 536 -69.91 -29.16 -10.11
C MET A 536 -70.83 -30.34 -9.76
N ALA A 537 -70.32 -31.32 -9.01
CA ALA A 537 -71.10 -32.47 -8.56
C ALA A 537 -72.22 -32.06 -7.58
N ALA A 538 -71.96 -31.10 -6.68
CA ALA A 538 -72.97 -30.59 -5.75
C ALA A 538 -74.17 -29.93 -6.46
N HIS A 539 -73.94 -29.36 -7.64
CA HIS A 539 -74.97 -28.72 -8.48
C HIS A 539 -75.43 -29.60 -9.65
N VAL A 540 -75.05 -30.88 -9.67
CA VAL A 540 -75.47 -31.87 -10.68
C VAL A 540 -75.07 -31.46 -12.12
N VAL A 541 -73.89 -30.84 -12.27
CA VAL A 541 -73.32 -30.47 -13.58
C VAL A 541 -72.46 -31.63 -14.11
N ASP A 542 -72.75 -32.13 -15.32
CA ASP A 542 -71.93 -33.14 -16.00
C ASP A 542 -70.69 -32.52 -16.65
N VAL A 543 -69.52 -32.84 -16.10
CA VAL A 543 -68.20 -32.38 -16.59
C VAL A 543 -67.39 -33.47 -17.28
N THR A 544 -67.95 -34.67 -17.50
CA THR A 544 -67.22 -35.86 -18.00
C THR A 544 -66.45 -35.60 -19.30
N ALA A 545 -67.01 -34.78 -20.20
CA ALA A 545 -66.37 -34.42 -21.48
C ALA A 545 -65.13 -33.52 -21.31
N LEU A 546 -65.05 -32.78 -20.20
CA LEU A 546 -63.99 -31.81 -19.90
C LEU A 546 -62.95 -32.37 -18.91
N GLU A 547 -63.24 -33.46 -18.21
CA GLU A 547 -62.31 -34.13 -17.28
C GLU A 547 -60.94 -34.48 -17.92
N PRO A 548 -60.85 -35.02 -19.15
CA PRO A 548 -59.55 -35.30 -19.77
C PRO A 548 -58.69 -34.03 -19.96
N THR A 549 -59.35 -32.92 -20.30
CA THR A 549 -58.70 -31.62 -20.44
C THR A 549 -58.23 -31.13 -19.07
N ALA A 550 -59.09 -31.13 -18.06
CA ALA A 550 -58.72 -30.74 -16.70
C ALA A 550 -57.55 -31.57 -16.15
N ALA A 551 -57.54 -32.89 -16.38
CA ALA A 551 -56.44 -33.76 -16.00
C ALA A 551 -55.13 -33.42 -16.73
N ARG A 552 -55.19 -33.07 -18.02
CA ARG A 552 -54.02 -32.63 -18.79
C ARG A 552 -53.48 -31.29 -18.28
N GLU A 553 -54.36 -30.35 -17.97
CA GLU A 553 -53.95 -29.05 -17.40
C GLU A 553 -53.33 -29.21 -16.00
N ALA A 554 -53.91 -30.07 -15.16
CA ALA A 554 -53.35 -30.44 -13.86
C ALA A 554 -51.95 -31.09 -13.99
N ALA A 555 -51.78 -32.02 -14.95
CA ALA A 555 -50.49 -32.65 -15.23
C ALA A 555 -49.44 -31.66 -15.77
N ALA A 556 -49.86 -30.55 -16.36
CA ALA A 556 -48.99 -29.45 -16.79
C ALA A 556 -48.63 -28.47 -15.64
N GLY A 557 -49.03 -28.77 -14.40
CA GLY A 557 -48.79 -27.91 -13.24
C GLY A 557 -49.70 -26.68 -13.18
N ARG A 558 -50.85 -26.72 -13.87
CA ARG A 558 -51.86 -25.65 -13.87
C ARG A 558 -53.04 -26.05 -13.01
N THR A 559 -53.76 -25.08 -12.46
CA THR A 559 -54.98 -25.33 -11.67
C THR A 559 -56.19 -25.25 -12.60
N PRO A 560 -56.82 -26.38 -12.95
CA PRO A 560 -58.04 -26.37 -13.74
C PRO A 560 -59.24 -26.00 -12.87
N MET A 561 -60.05 -25.06 -13.36
CA MET A 561 -61.35 -24.71 -12.80
C MET A 561 -62.42 -25.01 -13.85
N PHE A 562 -63.46 -25.70 -13.44
CA PHE A 562 -64.64 -25.88 -14.27
C PHE A 562 -65.51 -24.62 -14.18
N ALA A 563 -66.00 -24.16 -15.32
CA ALA A 563 -67.05 -23.16 -15.41
C ALA A 563 -68.31 -23.82 -15.97
N ALA A 564 -69.44 -23.56 -15.34
CA ALA A 564 -70.75 -23.98 -15.81
C ALA A 564 -71.68 -22.77 -15.89
N VAL A 565 -72.54 -22.73 -16.90
CA VAL A 565 -73.60 -21.73 -16.98
C VAL A 565 -74.95 -22.38 -17.28
N ASP A 566 -75.97 -21.95 -16.55
CA ASP A 566 -77.35 -22.46 -16.60
C ASP A 566 -77.44 -23.99 -16.42
N GLY A 567 -76.59 -24.54 -15.54
CA GLY A 567 -76.56 -25.97 -15.21
C GLY A 567 -75.80 -26.87 -16.21
N ALA A 568 -75.15 -26.30 -17.23
CA ALA A 568 -74.34 -27.04 -18.21
C ALA A 568 -72.86 -26.64 -18.14
N ALA A 569 -71.96 -27.61 -18.29
CA ALA A 569 -70.52 -27.35 -18.32
C ALA A 569 -70.14 -26.51 -19.55
N ALA A 570 -69.51 -25.36 -19.30
CA ALA A 570 -69.19 -24.36 -20.31
C ALA A 570 -67.71 -24.37 -20.70
N ALA A 571 -66.79 -24.47 -19.74
CA ALA A 571 -65.36 -24.51 -20.02
C ALA A 571 -64.52 -25.07 -18.86
N VAL A 572 -63.25 -25.34 -19.15
CA VAL A 572 -62.16 -25.46 -18.16
C VAL A 572 -61.26 -24.25 -18.33
N LEU A 573 -61.05 -23.50 -17.25
CA LEU A 573 -60.09 -22.41 -17.15
C LEU A 573 -58.84 -22.92 -16.44
N ALA A 574 -57.66 -22.72 -17.03
CA ALA A 574 -56.40 -23.12 -16.44
C ALA A 574 -55.65 -21.89 -15.91
N VAL A 575 -55.53 -21.79 -14.59
CA VAL A 575 -54.80 -20.71 -13.93
C VAL A 575 -53.48 -21.26 -13.39
N ALA A 576 -52.38 -20.56 -13.64
CA ALA A 576 -51.08 -20.94 -13.14
C ALA A 576 -50.22 -19.72 -12.86
N ASP A 577 -49.28 -19.88 -11.93
CA ASP A 577 -48.19 -18.93 -11.78
C ASP A 577 -47.15 -19.20 -12.88
N THR A 578 -46.95 -18.20 -13.74
CA THR A 578 -46.13 -18.36 -14.95
C THR A 578 -44.65 -18.19 -14.64
N VAL A 579 -43.82 -19.00 -15.29
CA VAL A 579 -42.35 -18.90 -15.19
C VAL A 579 -41.88 -17.57 -15.77
N LYS A 580 -40.91 -16.91 -15.12
CA LYS A 580 -40.30 -15.70 -15.69
C LYS A 580 -39.52 -16.04 -16.96
N PRO A 581 -39.59 -15.22 -18.04
CA PRO A 581 -38.93 -15.51 -19.31
C PRO A 581 -37.43 -15.82 -19.19
N GLU A 582 -36.75 -15.16 -18.25
CA GLU A 582 -35.32 -15.26 -17.98
C GLU A 582 -34.92 -16.44 -17.08
N SER A 583 -35.86 -17.10 -16.40
CA SER A 583 -35.56 -18.16 -15.43
C SER A 583 -34.81 -19.34 -16.05
N ALA A 584 -35.25 -19.80 -17.23
CA ALA A 584 -34.59 -20.89 -17.94
C ALA A 584 -33.15 -20.53 -18.36
N GLU A 585 -32.92 -19.27 -18.78
CA GLU A 585 -31.59 -18.78 -19.11
C GLU A 585 -30.69 -18.75 -17.86
N ALA A 586 -31.21 -18.24 -16.74
CA ALA A 586 -30.47 -18.15 -15.48
C ALA A 586 -30.07 -19.54 -14.95
N VAL A 587 -30.98 -20.51 -14.95
CA VAL A 587 -30.71 -21.89 -14.55
C VAL A 587 -29.63 -22.52 -15.43
N ALA A 588 -29.75 -22.39 -16.75
CA ALA A 588 -28.76 -22.91 -17.69
C ALA A 588 -27.37 -22.29 -17.46
N GLN A 589 -27.31 -21.00 -17.15
CA GLN A 589 -26.04 -20.33 -16.82
C GLN A 589 -25.46 -20.80 -15.47
N LEU A 590 -26.27 -21.01 -14.44
CA LEU A 590 -25.83 -21.54 -13.15
C LEU A 590 -25.28 -22.97 -13.29
N GLN A 591 -26.00 -23.85 -14.00
CA GLN A 591 -25.53 -25.20 -14.32
C GLN A 591 -24.25 -25.17 -15.14
N ALA A 592 -24.17 -24.29 -16.14
CA ALA A 592 -22.97 -24.11 -16.95
C ALA A 592 -21.78 -23.59 -16.13
N LEU A 593 -21.98 -22.94 -14.97
CA LEU A 593 -20.91 -22.59 -14.02
C LEU A 593 -20.41 -23.77 -13.17
N GLY A 594 -20.99 -24.96 -13.36
CA GLY A 594 -20.74 -26.17 -12.59
C GLY A 594 -21.44 -26.19 -11.23
N LEU A 595 -22.54 -25.44 -11.07
CA LEU A 595 -23.35 -25.42 -9.85
C LEU A 595 -24.53 -26.36 -9.99
N GLU A 596 -24.87 -27.07 -8.91
CA GLU A 596 -26.12 -27.82 -8.84
C GLU A 596 -27.27 -26.85 -8.56
N VAL A 597 -28.33 -26.90 -9.38
CA VAL A 597 -29.51 -26.06 -9.19
C VAL A 597 -30.64 -26.94 -8.66
N TRP A 598 -31.22 -26.51 -7.55
CA TRP A 598 -32.29 -27.18 -6.83
C TRP A 598 -33.52 -26.26 -6.82
N MET A 599 -34.71 -26.82 -7.01
CA MET A 599 -35.97 -26.11 -6.76
C MET A 599 -36.56 -26.57 -5.43
N LEU A 600 -37.00 -25.62 -4.61
CA LEU A 600 -37.72 -25.91 -3.37
C LEU A 600 -39.12 -25.29 -3.43
N THR A 601 -40.15 -26.07 -3.10
CA THR A 601 -41.53 -25.58 -3.12
C THR A 601 -42.45 -26.35 -2.17
N GLY A 602 -43.51 -25.68 -1.71
CA GLY A 602 -44.62 -26.31 -0.98
C GLY A 602 -45.69 -26.92 -1.90
N ASP A 603 -45.59 -26.71 -3.22
CA ASP A 603 -46.51 -27.32 -4.18
C ASP A 603 -46.33 -28.83 -4.24
N ASN A 604 -47.36 -29.52 -4.77
CA ASN A 604 -47.31 -30.96 -5.00
C ASN A 604 -46.22 -31.35 -6.00
N ALA A 605 -45.79 -32.61 -5.94
CA ALA A 605 -44.70 -33.13 -6.76
C ALA A 605 -44.95 -33.01 -8.29
N ALA A 606 -46.19 -33.14 -8.75
CA ALA A 606 -46.52 -33.06 -10.17
C ALA A 606 -46.33 -31.64 -10.73
N THR A 607 -46.84 -30.63 -10.01
CA THR A 607 -46.67 -29.22 -10.37
C THR A 607 -45.20 -28.82 -10.32
N ALA A 608 -44.49 -29.22 -9.25
CA ALA A 608 -43.07 -28.91 -9.08
C ALA A 608 -42.22 -29.50 -10.23
N ALA A 609 -42.47 -30.76 -10.61
CA ALA A 609 -41.78 -31.40 -11.72
C ALA A 609 -42.07 -30.74 -13.09
N ALA A 610 -43.30 -30.29 -13.31
CA ALA A 610 -43.67 -29.59 -14.54
C ALA A 610 -42.95 -28.25 -14.67
N ILE A 611 -42.90 -27.44 -13.61
CA ILE A 611 -42.18 -26.17 -13.60
C ILE A 611 -40.66 -26.41 -13.74
N ALA A 612 -40.11 -27.39 -13.03
CA ALA A 612 -38.70 -27.74 -13.11
C ALA A 612 -38.28 -28.15 -14.54
N GLY A 613 -39.11 -28.93 -15.23
CA GLY A 613 -38.89 -29.31 -16.63
C GLY A 613 -38.89 -28.12 -17.60
N GLN A 614 -39.69 -27.08 -17.34
CA GLN A 614 -39.74 -25.87 -18.18
C GLN A 614 -38.46 -25.03 -18.09
N VAL A 615 -37.82 -24.99 -16.91
CA VAL A 615 -36.59 -24.21 -16.68
C VAL A 615 -35.31 -25.05 -16.72
N GLY A 616 -35.43 -26.37 -16.82
CA GLY A 616 -34.29 -27.30 -16.90
C GLY A 616 -33.63 -27.61 -15.54
N ILE A 617 -34.39 -27.65 -14.45
CA ILE A 617 -33.88 -28.03 -13.12
C ILE A 617 -34.03 -29.54 -12.90
N ASP A 618 -32.92 -30.22 -12.56
CA ASP A 618 -32.88 -31.67 -12.36
C ASP A 618 -33.26 -32.11 -10.93
N HIS A 619 -33.07 -31.23 -9.95
CA HIS A 619 -33.28 -31.54 -8.54
C HIS A 619 -34.46 -30.74 -7.95
N VAL A 620 -35.47 -31.44 -7.44
CA VAL A 620 -36.71 -30.83 -6.93
C VAL A 620 -37.04 -31.36 -5.53
N LEU A 621 -37.28 -30.44 -4.60
CA LEU A 621 -37.82 -30.69 -3.27
C LEU A 621 -39.24 -30.10 -3.23
N ALA A 622 -40.24 -30.97 -3.34
CA ALA A 622 -41.66 -30.61 -3.36
C ALA A 622 -42.34 -30.92 -2.02
N GLU A 623 -43.53 -30.36 -1.81
CA GLU A 623 -44.35 -30.56 -0.60
C GLU A 623 -43.65 -30.13 0.71
N VAL A 624 -42.74 -29.16 0.61
CA VAL A 624 -41.98 -28.63 1.75
C VAL A 624 -42.77 -27.52 2.44
N LEU A 625 -43.06 -27.69 3.74
CA LEU A 625 -43.71 -26.66 4.54
C LEU A 625 -42.77 -25.47 4.80
N PRO A 626 -43.29 -24.23 4.97
CA PRO A 626 -42.46 -23.05 5.25
C PRO A 626 -41.48 -23.21 6.42
N ALA A 627 -41.90 -23.88 7.50
CA ALA A 627 -41.06 -24.12 8.67
C ALA A 627 -39.90 -25.11 8.40
N ASP A 628 -40.07 -25.99 7.42
CA ASP A 628 -39.14 -27.08 7.11
C ASP A 628 -38.12 -26.69 6.02
N LYS A 629 -38.35 -25.58 5.29
CA LYS A 629 -37.41 -25.07 4.27
C LYS A 629 -35.98 -24.92 4.80
N ALA A 630 -35.82 -24.42 6.02
CA ALA A 630 -34.52 -24.26 6.66
C ALA A 630 -33.85 -25.59 7.01
N ALA A 631 -34.63 -26.66 7.27
CA ALA A 631 -34.10 -27.99 7.53
C ALA A 631 -33.55 -28.63 6.25
N GLU A 632 -34.25 -28.48 5.13
CA GLU A 632 -33.79 -28.94 3.81
C GLU A 632 -32.47 -28.28 3.39
N VAL A 633 -32.34 -26.96 3.61
CA VAL A 633 -31.09 -26.23 3.37
C VAL A 633 -29.95 -26.82 4.22
N ARG A 634 -30.19 -27.11 5.50
CA ARG A 634 -29.19 -27.72 6.40
C ARG A 634 -28.83 -29.14 5.98
N GLU A 635 -29.78 -29.91 5.45
CA GLU A 635 -29.49 -31.26 4.96
C GLU A 635 -28.53 -31.22 3.76
N LEU A 636 -28.74 -30.30 2.82
CA LEU A 636 -27.80 -30.09 1.71
C LEU A 636 -26.41 -29.65 2.20
N GLN A 637 -26.35 -28.79 3.22
CA GLN A 637 -25.08 -28.41 3.85
C GLN A 637 -24.36 -29.60 4.50
N GLN A 638 -25.10 -30.49 5.18
CA GLN A 638 -24.55 -31.71 5.79
C GLN A 638 -24.03 -32.70 4.75
N ARG A 639 -24.60 -32.70 3.54
CA ARG A 639 -24.09 -33.47 2.39
C ARG A 639 -22.80 -32.88 1.79
N GLY A 640 -22.31 -31.75 2.34
CA GLY A 640 -21.05 -31.13 1.97
C GLY A 640 -21.16 -30.01 0.93
N HIS A 641 -22.38 -29.62 0.54
CA HIS A 641 -22.58 -28.48 -0.35
C HIS A 641 -22.41 -27.16 0.41
N VAL A 642 -21.89 -26.14 -0.28
CA VAL A 642 -22.02 -24.74 0.13
C VAL A 642 -23.26 -24.20 -0.58
N VAL A 643 -24.31 -23.91 0.20
CA VAL A 643 -25.65 -23.68 -0.30
C VAL A 643 -25.95 -22.19 -0.38
N ALA A 644 -26.27 -21.71 -1.58
CA ALA A 644 -26.95 -20.44 -1.75
C ALA A 644 -28.46 -20.68 -1.84
N PHE A 645 -29.26 -20.02 -1.02
CA PHE A 645 -30.72 -20.10 -1.10
C PHE A 645 -31.27 -18.78 -1.64
N SER A 646 -32.22 -18.83 -2.57
CA SER A 646 -32.86 -17.64 -3.12
C SER A 646 -34.38 -17.68 -2.99
N GLY A 647 -34.96 -16.60 -2.49
CA GLY A 647 -36.40 -16.44 -2.24
C GLY A 647 -36.80 -14.97 -2.23
N ASP A 648 -38.10 -14.69 -2.23
CA ASP A 648 -38.68 -13.34 -2.31
C ASP A 648 -39.56 -12.98 -1.09
N GLY A 649 -39.94 -13.96 -0.27
CA GLY A 649 -40.99 -13.81 0.75
C GLY A 649 -40.54 -13.83 2.21
N VAL A 650 -41.43 -13.33 3.09
CA VAL A 650 -41.32 -13.44 4.56
C VAL A 650 -41.23 -14.90 5.00
N ASN A 651 -41.90 -15.80 4.27
CA ASN A 651 -41.91 -17.24 4.52
C ASN A 651 -40.53 -17.91 4.34
N ASP A 652 -39.61 -17.23 3.64
CA ASP A 652 -38.30 -17.77 3.29
C ASP A 652 -37.17 -17.21 4.17
N ALA A 653 -37.47 -16.25 5.05
CA ALA A 653 -36.48 -15.60 5.90
C ALA A 653 -35.65 -16.60 6.72
N ALA A 654 -36.30 -17.65 7.26
CA ALA A 654 -35.61 -18.70 8.01
C ALA A 654 -34.65 -19.53 7.14
N ALA A 655 -34.99 -19.78 5.88
CA ALA A 655 -34.14 -20.51 4.93
C ALA A 655 -32.99 -19.62 4.40
N LEU A 656 -33.28 -18.35 4.11
CA LEU A 656 -32.30 -17.33 3.73
C LEU A 656 -31.19 -17.21 4.78
N SER A 657 -31.55 -17.10 6.06
CA SER A 657 -30.57 -17.01 7.16
C SER A 657 -29.87 -18.32 7.50
N ALA A 658 -30.44 -19.47 7.12
CA ALA A 658 -29.81 -20.78 7.34
C ALA A 658 -28.79 -21.15 6.26
N ALA A 659 -28.94 -20.60 5.06
CA ALA A 659 -28.03 -20.82 3.94
C ALA A 659 -26.62 -20.27 4.21
N ASP A 660 -25.62 -20.77 3.48
CA ASP A 660 -24.28 -20.19 3.52
C ASP A 660 -24.24 -18.80 2.86
N VAL A 661 -25.15 -18.59 1.89
CA VAL A 661 -25.45 -17.30 1.27
C VAL A 661 -26.96 -17.19 1.02
N GLY A 662 -27.65 -16.32 1.76
CA GLY A 662 -29.05 -15.97 1.48
C GLY A 662 -29.15 -14.91 0.39
N ILE A 663 -29.93 -15.15 -0.66
CA ILE A 663 -30.13 -14.23 -1.79
C ILE A 663 -31.61 -13.84 -1.92
N ALA A 664 -31.96 -12.63 -1.49
CA ALA A 664 -33.31 -12.09 -1.70
C ALA A 664 -33.48 -11.55 -3.14
N ILE A 665 -34.66 -11.73 -3.74
CA ILE A 665 -35.00 -11.22 -5.08
C ILE A 665 -36.12 -10.19 -5.00
N GLY A 666 -35.97 -9.08 -5.76
CA GLY A 666 -36.96 -8.03 -5.94
C GLY A 666 -37.08 -7.08 -4.74
N THR A 667 -38.20 -6.36 -4.68
CA THR A 667 -38.59 -5.51 -3.54
C THR A 667 -39.24 -6.31 -2.41
N GLY A 668 -38.83 -7.58 -2.23
CA GLY A 668 -39.38 -8.47 -1.20
C GLY A 668 -39.45 -7.77 0.17
N ALA A 669 -40.44 -8.16 0.98
CA ALA A 669 -40.73 -7.54 2.27
C ALA A 669 -39.46 -7.25 3.09
N ASP A 670 -39.42 -6.14 3.84
CA ASP A 670 -38.25 -5.69 4.62
C ASP A 670 -37.56 -6.82 5.43
N VAL A 671 -38.35 -7.80 5.86
CA VAL A 671 -37.89 -9.01 6.56
C VAL A 671 -36.97 -9.90 5.71
N ALA A 672 -37.26 -10.09 4.42
CA ALA A 672 -36.44 -10.88 3.51
C ALA A 672 -35.10 -10.18 3.20
N ILE A 673 -35.12 -8.86 3.03
CA ILE A 673 -33.92 -8.03 2.84
C ILE A 673 -33.03 -8.05 4.10
N ALA A 674 -33.64 -7.97 5.29
CA ALA A 674 -32.90 -8.04 6.54
C ALA A 674 -32.32 -9.44 6.84
N ALA A 675 -32.93 -10.50 6.28
CA ALA A 675 -32.53 -11.89 6.47
C ALA A 675 -31.54 -12.40 5.41
N SER A 676 -31.30 -11.66 4.32
CA SER A 676 -30.43 -12.05 3.21
C SER A 676 -29.02 -11.45 3.31
N ASP A 677 -28.05 -12.19 2.79
CA ASP A 677 -26.66 -11.72 2.64
C ASP A 677 -26.47 -10.88 1.38
N ILE A 678 -27.23 -11.21 0.33
CA ILE A 678 -27.24 -10.54 -0.97
C ILE A 678 -28.70 -10.23 -1.32
N THR A 679 -28.96 -9.04 -1.83
CA THR A 679 -30.29 -8.63 -2.29
C THR A 679 -30.19 -8.16 -3.73
N LEU A 680 -30.98 -8.77 -4.60
CA LEU A 680 -31.13 -8.37 -5.99
C LEU A 680 -32.31 -7.40 -6.07
N VAL A 681 -32.04 -6.12 -6.34
CA VAL A 681 -33.09 -5.08 -6.37
C VAL A 681 -34.08 -5.34 -7.51
N GLY A 682 -33.58 -5.85 -8.64
CA GLY A 682 -34.40 -6.31 -9.76
C GLY A 682 -34.95 -7.71 -9.52
N GLY A 683 -36.06 -8.04 -10.20
CA GLY A 683 -36.67 -9.37 -10.18
C GLY A 683 -35.96 -10.44 -11.03
N ASP A 684 -34.87 -10.06 -11.72
CA ASP A 684 -34.13 -10.87 -12.69
C ASP A 684 -33.17 -11.87 -12.01
N LEU A 685 -33.47 -13.16 -12.17
CA LEU A 685 -32.68 -14.30 -11.68
C LEU A 685 -31.23 -14.34 -12.19
N ARG A 686 -30.92 -13.72 -13.34
CA ARG A 686 -29.53 -13.61 -13.86
C ARG A 686 -28.65 -12.74 -12.97
N GLY A 687 -29.25 -11.97 -12.05
CA GLY A 687 -28.55 -11.28 -10.98
C GLY A 687 -27.71 -12.23 -10.10
N ILE A 688 -28.18 -13.46 -9.86
CA ILE A 688 -27.46 -14.48 -9.08
C ILE A 688 -26.14 -14.86 -9.77
N VAL A 689 -26.20 -15.12 -11.08
CA VAL A 689 -25.02 -15.42 -11.90
C VAL A 689 -24.01 -14.27 -11.85
N SER A 690 -24.51 -13.03 -11.98
CA SER A 690 -23.68 -11.83 -11.91
C SER A 690 -23.03 -11.64 -10.54
N ALA A 691 -23.75 -11.91 -9.44
CA ALA A 691 -23.25 -11.83 -8.07
C ALA A 691 -22.11 -12.83 -7.83
N ILE A 692 -22.30 -14.09 -8.24
CA ILE A 692 -21.27 -15.15 -8.13
C ILE A 692 -20.05 -14.80 -9.00
N ALA A 693 -20.25 -14.31 -10.21
CA ALA A 693 -19.17 -13.90 -11.11
C ALA A 693 -18.34 -12.75 -10.53
N LEU A 694 -19.01 -11.72 -9.99
CA LEU A 694 -18.37 -10.58 -9.35
C LEU A 694 -17.60 -11.03 -8.10
N SER A 695 -18.21 -11.85 -7.24
CA SER A 695 -17.56 -12.46 -6.08
C SER A 695 -16.28 -13.22 -6.47
N ARG A 696 -16.35 -14.12 -7.46
CA ARG A 696 -15.18 -14.88 -7.96
C ARG A 696 -14.05 -13.95 -8.40
N ARG A 697 -14.38 -12.86 -9.10
CA ARG A 697 -13.40 -11.88 -9.59
C ARG A 697 -12.80 -11.06 -8.46
N THR A 698 -13.64 -10.56 -7.55
CA THR A 698 -13.23 -9.77 -6.38
C THR A 698 -12.29 -10.55 -5.48
N VAL A 699 -12.63 -11.81 -5.12
CA VAL A 699 -11.73 -12.66 -4.32
C VAL A 699 -10.44 -13.01 -5.07
N THR A 700 -10.48 -13.17 -6.39
CA THR A 700 -9.27 -13.42 -7.18
C THR A 700 -8.34 -12.21 -7.16
N THR A 701 -8.88 -11.00 -7.29
CA THR A 701 -8.13 -9.75 -7.13
C THR A 701 -7.51 -9.61 -5.74
N MET A 702 -8.24 -9.98 -4.67
CA MET A 702 -7.69 -10.02 -3.31
C MET A 702 -6.51 -10.98 -3.20
N LYS A 703 -6.68 -12.22 -3.70
CA LYS A 703 -5.61 -13.24 -3.69
C LYS A 703 -4.39 -12.80 -4.48
N GLN A 704 -4.58 -12.17 -5.64
CA GLN A 704 -3.50 -11.60 -6.44
C GLN A 704 -2.75 -10.51 -5.65
N GLY A 705 -3.48 -9.58 -5.02
CA GLY A 705 -2.85 -8.51 -4.24
C GLY A 705 -2.07 -9.04 -3.04
N LEU A 706 -2.64 -9.99 -2.29
CA LEU A 706 -1.98 -10.63 -1.15
C LEU A 706 -0.76 -11.46 -1.56
N ALA A 707 -0.88 -12.27 -2.62
CA ALA A 707 0.22 -13.08 -3.13
C ALA A 707 1.35 -12.21 -3.67
N TRP A 708 1.02 -11.15 -4.41
CA TRP A 708 2.01 -10.22 -4.95
C TRP A 708 2.77 -9.48 -3.85
N ALA A 709 2.06 -8.95 -2.86
CA ALA A 709 2.68 -8.33 -1.70
C ALA A 709 3.60 -9.32 -0.96
N GLY A 710 3.11 -10.54 -0.68
CA GLY A 710 3.88 -11.56 0.02
C GLY A 710 5.14 -12.04 -0.73
N VAL A 711 5.02 -12.36 -2.02
CA VAL A 711 6.14 -12.85 -2.85
C VAL A 711 7.24 -11.80 -2.95
N TYR A 712 6.86 -10.53 -3.16
CA TYR A 712 7.79 -9.43 -3.25
C TYR A 712 8.62 -9.28 -1.96
N ASN A 713 7.96 -9.25 -0.79
CA ASN A 713 8.66 -9.18 0.50
C ASN A 713 9.54 -10.43 0.75
N LEU A 714 9.03 -11.63 0.44
CA LEU A 714 9.75 -12.89 0.63
C LEU A 714 11.05 -12.97 -0.18
N LEU A 715 11.05 -12.48 -1.41
CA LEU A 715 12.22 -12.51 -2.30
C LEU A 715 13.26 -11.45 -1.93
N LEU A 716 12.85 -10.25 -1.54
CA LEU A 716 13.76 -9.13 -1.33
C LEU A 716 14.29 -9.00 0.10
N LEU A 717 13.65 -9.62 1.09
CA LEU A 717 14.17 -9.68 2.47
C LEU A 717 15.56 -10.35 2.56
N PRO A 718 15.79 -11.54 1.96
CA PRO A 718 17.12 -12.14 1.92
C PRO A 718 18.14 -11.27 1.16
N VAL A 719 17.72 -10.65 0.07
CA VAL A 719 18.57 -9.74 -0.72
C VAL A 719 18.99 -8.53 0.11
N ALA A 720 18.05 -7.92 0.85
CA ALA A 720 18.32 -6.82 1.77
C ALA A 720 19.23 -7.22 2.94
N ALA A 721 19.09 -8.46 3.43
CA ALA A 721 19.97 -9.01 4.46
C ALA A 721 21.40 -9.30 3.94
N GLY A 722 21.64 -9.17 2.63
CA GLY A 722 22.96 -9.34 2.02
C GLY A 722 23.21 -10.73 1.42
N ALA A 723 22.18 -11.52 1.13
CA ALA A 723 22.36 -12.86 0.53
C ALA A 723 23.09 -12.82 -0.84
N LEU A 724 22.98 -11.73 -1.60
CA LEU A 724 23.66 -11.54 -2.88
C LEU A 724 25.08 -10.98 -2.76
N TYR A 725 25.52 -10.64 -1.54
CA TYR A 725 26.85 -10.07 -1.32
C TYR A 725 27.97 -11.02 -1.78
N TRP A 726 27.84 -12.32 -1.52
CA TRP A 726 28.89 -13.30 -1.81
C TRP A 726 29.12 -13.57 -3.30
N TRP A 727 28.21 -13.15 -4.19
CA TRP A 727 28.33 -13.40 -5.64
C TRP A 727 28.97 -12.21 -6.39
N ASN A 728 28.78 -10.97 -5.91
CA ASN A 728 29.17 -9.73 -6.63
C ASN A 728 29.34 -8.51 -5.69
N GLY A 729 29.44 -8.70 -4.37
CA GLY A 729 29.38 -7.59 -3.43
C GLY A 729 28.06 -6.80 -3.48
N LEU A 730 27.00 -7.39 -4.05
CA LEU A 730 25.74 -6.69 -4.31
C LEU A 730 24.90 -6.58 -3.04
N LEU A 731 24.72 -5.36 -2.55
CA LEU A 731 23.82 -5.03 -1.45
C LEU A 731 22.60 -4.29 -1.99
N LEU A 732 21.44 -4.49 -1.35
CA LEU A 732 20.24 -3.74 -1.68
C LEU A 732 20.33 -2.33 -1.09
N ASP A 733 20.36 -1.34 -1.95
CA ASP A 733 20.31 0.05 -1.53
C ASP A 733 18.94 0.36 -0.84
N PRO A 734 18.93 1.04 0.33
CA PRO A 734 17.71 1.41 1.04
C PRO A 734 16.70 2.23 0.22
N VAL A 735 17.17 3.10 -0.68
CA VAL A 735 16.32 3.89 -1.59
C VAL A 735 15.63 2.95 -2.57
N LEU A 736 16.34 1.99 -3.15
CA LEU A 736 15.75 0.97 -4.02
C LEU A 736 14.71 0.11 -3.29
N ALA A 737 15.01 -0.27 -2.05
CA ALA A 737 14.06 -0.98 -1.19
C ALA A 737 12.78 -0.17 -0.97
N SER A 738 12.90 1.13 -0.72
CA SER A 738 11.76 2.04 -0.50
C SER A 738 10.94 2.27 -1.78
N ALA A 739 11.60 2.43 -2.94
CA ALA A 739 10.94 2.63 -4.22
C ALA A 739 10.13 1.39 -4.60
N ALA A 740 10.72 0.21 -4.47
CA ALA A 740 10.07 -1.02 -4.86
C ALA A 740 8.94 -1.42 -3.87
N MET A 741 9.02 -1.01 -2.60
CA MET A 741 7.91 -1.05 -1.64
C MET A 741 6.73 -0.13 -2.05
N ALA A 742 7.00 1.10 -2.50
CA ALA A 742 5.97 2.01 -3.02
C ALA A 742 5.27 1.41 -4.26
N MET A 743 6.04 0.82 -5.18
CA MET A 743 5.52 0.15 -6.38
C MET A 743 4.65 -1.07 -6.06
N SER A 744 4.98 -1.82 -5.00
CA SER A 744 4.14 -2.91 -4.51
C SER A 744 2.75 -2.39 -4.11
N SER A 745 2.67 -1.29 -3.35
CA SER A 745 1.40 -0.68 -2.96
C SER A 745 0.60 -0.16 -4.15
N VAL A 746 1.27 0.50 -5.12
CA VAL A 746 0.64 0.94 -6.38
C VAL A 746 0.01 -0.24 -7.09
N SER A 747 0.76 -1.32 -7.28
CA SER A 747 0.30 -2.49 -8.03
C SER A 747 -0.95 -3.14 -7.44
N VAL A 748 -1.04 -3.22 -6.12
CA VAL A 748 -2.19 -3.80 -5.41
C VAL A 748 -3.42 -2.91 -5.56
N VAL A 749 -3.27 -1.61 -5.32
CA VAL A 749 -4.39 -0.65 -5.40
C VAL A 749 -4.92 -0.55 -6.83
N THR A 750 -4.05 -0.41 -7.81
CA THR A 750 -4.48 -0.30 -9.21
C THR A 750 -5.04 -1.61 -9.73
N ASN A 751 -4.57 -2.77 -9.25
CA ASN A 751 -5.18 -4.05 -9.56
C ASN A 751 -6.62 -4.13 -9.02
N ALA A 752 -6.86 -3.65 -7.79
CA ALA A 752 -8.20 -3.57 -7.21
C ALA A 752 -9.14 -2.66 -8.02
N LEU A 753 -8.65 -1.49 -8.47
CA LEU A 753 -9.43 -0.54 -9.28
C LEU A 753 -9.91 -1.11 -10.62
N ARG A 754 -9.31 -2.19 -11.14
CA ARG A 754 -9.78 -2.86 -12.36
C ARG A 754 -11.16 -3.48 -12.22
N LEU A 755 -11.61 -3.75 -10.98
CA LEU A 755 -12.96 -4.25 -10.70
C LEU A 755 -14.04 -3.25 -11.12
N ARG A 756 -13.75 -1.94 -11.17
CA ARG A 756 -14.70 -0.93 -11.67
C ARG A 756 -15.12 -1.15 -13.13
N ARG A 757 -14.29 -1.83 -13.93
CA ARG A 757 -14.59 -2.14 -15.34
C ARG A 757 -15.35 -3.46 -15.51
N PHE A 758 -15.84 -4.06 -14.42
CA PHE A 758 -16.66 -5.26 -14.48
C PHE A 758 -18.03 -4.95 -15.08
N HIS A 759 -18.54 -5.82 -15.94
CA HIS A 759 -19.87 -5.71 -16.54
C HIS A 759 -20.59 -7.05 -16.38
N ARG A 760 -21.94 -7.05 -16.40
CA ARG A 760 -22.72 -8.28 -16.34
C ARG A 760 -22.24 -9.24 -17.45
N PRO A 761 -21.81 -10.46 -17.10
CA PRO A 761 -21.37 -11.43 -18.10
C PRO A 761 -22.56 -11.89 -18.93
N ALA A 762 -22.40 -11.94 -20.26
CA ALA A 762 -23.47 -12.37 -21.15
C ALA A 762 -23.70 -13.89 -21.14
N THR A 763 -22.69 -14.69 -20.75
CA THR A 763 -22.78 -16.15 -20.69
C THR A 763 -21.88 -16.72 -19.59
N ALA A 764 -22.24 -17.90 -19.08
CA ALA A 764 -21.42 -18.69 -18.15
C ALA A 764 -20.04 -19.06 -18.73
N ALA A 765 -19.95 -19.28 -20.04
CA ALA A 765 -18.70 -19.54 -20.75
C ALA A 765 -17.70 -18.38 -20.62
N ALA A 766 -18.17 -17.13 -20.62
CA ALA A 766 -17.32 -15.96 -20.39
C ALA A 766 -16.72 -15.92 -18.97
N ILE A 767 -17.36 -16.57 -18.00
CA ILE A 767 -16.92 -16.65 -16.60
C ILE A 767 -15.91 -17.80 -16.42
N LEU A 768 -16.19 -18.98 -16.96
CA LEU A 768 -15.31 -20.16 -16.81
C LEU A 768 -14.09 -20.13 -17.74
N HIS A 769 -14.23 -19.59 -18.94
CA HIS A 769 -13.19 -19.54 -19.95
C HIS A 769 -12.95 -18.10 -20.42
N PRO A 770 -12.42 -17.23 -19.55
CA PRO A 770 -12.07 -15.88 -19.96
C PRO A 770 -11.05 -15.95 -21.12
N PRO A 771 -11.20 -15.12 -22.17
CA PRO A 771 -10.34 -15.16 -23.35
C PRO A 771 -8.87 -14.97 -22.97
N LEU A 772 -7.95 -15.60 -23.70
CA LEU A 772 -6.52 -15.66 -23.34
C LEU A 772 -5.91 -14.27 -23.11
N ARG A 773 -6.31 -13.27 -23.92
CA ARG A 773 -5.96 -11.85 -23.73
C ARG A 773 -6.33 -11.31 -22.34
N SER A 774 -7.47 -11.70 -21.79
CA SER A 774 -7.92 -11.25 -20.47
C SER A 774 -7.17 -11.93 -19.32
N ARG A 775 -6.79 -13.21 -19.48
CA ARG A 775 -5.95 -13.93 -18.49
C ARG A 775 -4.52 -13.40 -18.49
N VAL A 776 -3.92 -13.26 -19.68
CA VAL A 776 -2.58 -12.67 -19.83
C VAL A 776 -2.60 -11.23 -19.34
N GLY A 777 -3.60 -10.43 -19.70
CA GLY A 777 -3.75 -9.05 -19.21
C GLY A 777 -3.94 -8.92 -17.69
N GLN A 778 -4.33 -9.99 -16.98
CA GLN A 778 -4.38 -9.98 -15.51
C GLN A 778 -3.01 -10.00 -14.86
N TYR A 779 -2.12 -10.87 -15.34
CA TYR A 779 -0.77 -10.99 -14.80
C TYR A 779 0.25 -10.09 -15.48
N ALA A 780 0.07 -9.79 -16.77
CA ALA A 780 0.92 -8.86 -17.52
C ALA A 780 0.89 -7.43 -16.95
N TYR A 781 -0.20 -7.05 -16.29
CA TYR A 781 -0.26 -5.76 -15.59
C TYR A 781 0.70 -5.73 -14.38
N LEU A 782 0.65 -6.76 -13.53
CA LEU A 782 1.56 -6.89 -12.39
C LEU A 782 3.01 -7.09 -12.85
N GLY A 783 3.22 -7.91 -13.87
CA GLY A 783 4.53 -8.10 -14.50
C GLY A 783 5.09 -6.81 -15.11
N GLY A 784 4.25 -6.02 -15.80
CA GLY A 784 4.65 -4.73 -16.35
C GLY A 784 5.05 -3.74 -15.28
N ILE A 785 4.33 -3.69 -14.15
CA ILE A 785 4.72 -2.87 -13.00
C ILE A 785 6.04 -3.34 -12.40
N ALA A 786 6.26 -4.65 -12.25
CA ALA A 786 7.55 -5.18 -11.79
C ALA A 786 8.70 -4.79 -12.71
N VAL A 787 8.51 -4.88 -14.03
CA VAL A 787 9.53 -4.48 -15.01
C VAL A 787 9.86 -3.00 -14.90
N VAL A 788 8.84 -2.13 -14.76
CA VAL A 788 9.07 -0.69 -14.55
C VAL A 788 9.83 -0.44 -13.25
N ALA A 789 9.47 -1.10 -12.15
CA ALA A 789 10.15 -0.97 -10.87
C ALA A 789 11.62 -1.43 -10.94
N LEU A 790 11.88 -2.56 -11.58
CA LEU A 790 13.23 -3.08 -11.80
C LEU A 790 14.05 -2.16 -12.72
N GLY A 791 13.44 -1.63 -13.78
CA GLY A 791 14.10 -0.68 -14.68
C GLY A 791 14.49 0.62 -13.98
N LEU A 792 13.60 1.17 -13.16
CA LEU A 792 13.90 2.35 -12.32
C LEU A 792 15.04 2.07 -11.34
N GLY A 793 15.01 0.90 -10.69
CA GLY A 793 16.04 0.53 -9.73
C GLY A 793 17.41 0.29 -10.37
N ALA A 794 17.44 -0.41 -11.51
CA ALA A 794 18.66 -0.60 -12.28
C ALA A 794 19.23 0.74 -12.79
N GLY A 795 18.36 1.65 -13.24
CA GLY A 795 18.77 3.00 -13.66
C GLY A 795 19.41 3.80 -12.53
N LEU A 796 18.79 3.84 -11.34
CA LEU A 796 19.35 4.53 -10.17
C LEU A 796 20.68 3.91 -9.71
N THR A 797 20.79 2.58 -9.74
CA THR A 797 22.05 1.87 -9.39
C THR A 797 23.16 2.16 -10.40
N ALA A 798 22.83 2.28 -11.69
CA ALA A 798 23.81 2.63 -12.71
C ALA A 798 24.31 4.06 -12.53
N VAL A 799 23.41 5.00 -12.21
CA VAL A 799 23.76 6.40 -11.94
C VAL A 799 24.66 6.55 -10.70
N SER A 800 24.43 5.76 -9.64
CA SER A 800 25.26 5.82 -8.44
C SER A 800 26.68 5.27 -8.64
N ARG A 801 26.99 4.67 -9.80
CA ARG A 801 28.30 4.10 -10.14
C ARG A 801 29.02 4.89 -11.25
N MET A 802 28.49 6.04 -11.66
CA MET A 802 29.16 6.90 -12.64
C MET A 802 30.26 7.71 -11.96
N ASP A 803 31.33 8.04 -12.68
CA ASP A 803 32.49 8.80 -12.14
C ASP A 803 32.06 10.06 -11.37
N PHE A 804 31.07 10.80 -11.88
CA PHE A 804 30.52 11.98 -11.19
C PHE A 804 30.04 11.69 -9.76
N ALA A 805 29.50 10.51 -9.49
CA ALA A 805 29.06 10.11 -8.15
C ALA A 805 30.24 9.81 -7.21
N GLU A 806 31.34 9.27 -7.74
CA GLU A 806 32.59 9.01 -7.00
C GLU A 806 33.40 10.30 -6.75
N HIS A 807 33.22 11.33 -7.59
CA HIS A 807 33.84 12.64 -7.40
C HIS A 807 32.94 13.62 -6.64
N GLY A 808 31.68 13.24 -6.40
CA GLY A 808 30.72 14.00 -5.62
C GLY A 808 31.06 14.04 -4.13
N MET A 809 30.32 14.85 -3.40
CA MET A 809 30.45 15.06 -1.95
C MET A 809 30.70 13.77 -1.13
N ASN A 810 29.89 12.73 -1.36
CA ASN A 810 30.04 11.46 -0.66
C ASN A 810 31.33 10.74 -1.05
N GLY A 811 31.71 10.76 -2.32
CA GLY A 811 32.97 10.19 -2.78
C GLY A 811 34.19 10.91 -2.20
N GLN A 812 34.15 12.24 -2.11
CA GLN A 812 35.17 13.05 -1.42
C GLN A 812 35.27 12.67 0.07
N LEU A 813 34.14 12.54 0.77
CA LEU A 813 34.10 12.11 2.18
C LEU A 813 34.65 10.69 2.39
N ALA A 814 34.36 9.76 1.48
CA ALA A 814 34.93 8.41 1.50
C ALA A 814 36.44 8.43 1.25
N TRP A 815 36.93 9.29 0.35
CA TRP A 815 38.34 9.40 0.04
C TRP A 815 39.13 9.99 1.22
N VAL A 816 38.68 11.11 1.80
CA VAL A 816 39.30 11.75 2.99
C VAL A 816 39.42 10.75 4.15
N GLN A 817 38.38 9.94 4.36
CA GLN A 817 38.41 8.87 5.35
C GLN A 817 39.42 7.76 5.00
N GLY A 818 39.52 7.38 3.72
CA GLY A 818 40.45 6.35 3.25
C GLY A 818 41.92 6.76 3.35
N THR A 819 42.21 8.05 3.23
CA THR A 819 43.57 8.62 3.33
C THR A 819 43.96 9.04 4.74
N GLY A 820 43.03 8.97 5.71
CA GLY A 820 43.26 9.30 7.12
C GLY A 820 43.43 10.80 7.41
N MET A 821 43.06 11.66 6.45
CA MET A 821 43.06 13.11 6.63
C MET A 821 41.91 13.52 7.57
N PRO A 822 42.15 14.34 8.61
CA PRO A 822 41.10 14.74 9.55
C PRO A 822 40.08 15.70 8.91
N MET A 823 38.79 15.48 9.17
CA MET A 823 37.73 16.43 8.81
C MET A 823 37.48 17.40 9.96
N ARG A 824 37.89 18.66 9.83
CA ARG A 824 37.41 19.74 10.71
C ARG A 824 36.75 20.90 9.93
N PRO A 825 35.78 21.59 10.55
CA PRO A 825 34.68 22.30 9.88
C PRO A 825 35.04 23.72 9.41
N ALA A 826 36.31 23.92 9.07
CA ALA A 826 36.83 25.10 8.40
C ALA A 826 37.92 24.60 7.44
N MET A 827 37.52 23.86 6.42
CA MET A 827 38.42 23.20 5.47
C MET A 827 39.31 24.22 4.73
N SER A 828 38.88 25.49 4.65
CA SER A 828 39.65 26.59 4.05
C SER A 828 40.91 26.98 4.86
N VAL A 829 40.94 26.66 6.15
CA VAL A 829 42.04 27.07 7.05
C VAL A 829 43.14 26.02 7.11
N MET A 830 42.86 24.78 6.71
CA MET A 830 43.85 23.69 6.73
C MET A 830 44.86 23.76 5.60
N MET A 831 44.43 24.16 4.40
CA MET A 831 45.31 24.29 3.23
C MET A 831 46.16 25.58 3.27
N THR A 832 45.94 26.45 4.27
CA THR A 832 46.64 27.72 4.43
C THR A 832 47.42 27.81 5.75
N ALA A 833 47.38 26.77 6.58
CA ALA A 833 48.15 26.68 7.81
C ALA A 833 48.97 25.40 7.79
N GLU A 834 50.16 25.47 7.19
CA GLU A 834 51.25 24.53 7.45
C GLU A 834 51.41 24.40 8.97
N VAL A 835 50.95 23.29 9.54
CA VAL A 835 51.19 22.98 10.96
C VAL A 835 52.56 22.31 11.01
N PRO A 836 53.58 22.94 11.61
CA PRO A 836 54.91 22.37 11.63
C PRO A 836 54.89 21.00 12.32
N PRO A 837 55.75 20.06 11.90
CA PRO A 837 55.82 18.75 12.53
C PRO A 837 56.25 18.87 13.99
N THR A 838 55.66 18.03 14.84
CA THR A 838 55.96 17.95 16.27
C THR A 838 57.04 16.88 16.48
N GLY A 839 58.04 17.17 17.32
CA GLY A 839 59.05 16.16 17.68
C GLY A 839 58.42 14.98 18.42
N ALA A 840 58.95 13.77 18.25
CA ALA A 840 58.42 12.56 18.88
C ALA A 840 58.25 12.69 20.41
N ASP A 841 59.25 13.27 21.09
CA ASP A 841 59.22 13.51 22.54
C ASP A 841 58.04 14.43 22.95
N ASP A 842 57.78 15.48 22.19
CA ASP A 842 56.69 16.44 22.44
C ASP A 842 55.31 15.84 22.09
N ALA A 843 55.27 14.92 21.12
CA ALA A 843 54.09 14.13 20.77
C ALA A 843 53.83 12.96 21.76
N GLY A 844 54.70 12.77 22.76
CA GLY A 844 54.57 11.74 23.79
C GLY A 844 54.80 10.32 23.27
N VAL A 845 55.60 10.17 22.22
CA VAL A 845 55.92 8.86 21.61
C VAL A 845 57.42 8.66 21.44
N ASP A 846 57.88 7.43 21.70
CA ASP A 846 59.24 6.99 21.45
C ASP A 846 59.29 6.22 20.14
N VAL A 847 60.13 6.67 19.20
CA VAL A 847 60.30 6.03 17.88
C VAL A 847 61.70 5.41 17.80
N HIS A 848 61.75 4.08 17.70
CA HIS A 848 62.99 3.32 17.63
C HIS A 848 63.17 2.63 16.28
N LEU A 849 64.31 2.86 15.63
CA LEU A 849 64.70 2.18 14.40
C LEU A 849 65.63 1.00 14.68
N ASP A 850 65.13 -0.23 14.49
CA ASP A 850 65.92 -1.45 14.63
C ASP A 850 66.71 -1.73 13.33
N LEU A 851 68.03 -1.54 13.40
CA LEU A 851 68.95 -1.91 12.33
C LEU A 851 69.54 -3.32 12.56
N PRO A 852 69.45 -4.25 11.58
CA PRO A 852 70.16 -5.52 11.66
C PRO A 852 71.67 -5.35 11.84
N ALA A 853 72.33 -6.26 12.57
CA ALA A 853 73.77 -6.15 12.83
C ALA A 853 74.65 -6.40 11.58
N ASP A 854 74.08 -6.92 10.50
CA ASP A 854 74.76 -7.39 9.30
C ASP A 854 74.50 -6.52 8.05
N VAL A 855 74.05 -5.27 8.21
CA VAL A 855 73.83 -4.34 7.07
C VAL A 855 75.10 -4.20 6.24
N ARG A 856 74.96 -4.42 4.92
CA ARG A 856 76.03 -4.24 3.94
C ARG A 856 75.63 -3.21 2.88
N PRO A 857 76.56 -2.34 2.46
CA PRO A 857 76.33 -1.46 1.32
C PRO A 857 75.87 -2.23 0.07
N GLY A 858 74.88 -1.70 -0.64
CA GLY A 858 74.33 -2.24 -1.87
C GLY A 858 73.40 -3.45 -1.72
N GLN A 859 73.11 -3.90 -0.49
CA GLN A 859 72.16 -4.99 -0.25
C GLN A 859 70.85 -4.49 0.38
N PRO A 860 69.67 -4.98 -0.07
CA PRO A 860 68.41 -4.70 0.58
C PRO A 860 68.44 -5.14 2.04
N THR A 861 68.11 -4.22 2.94
CA THR A 861 68.08 -4.41 4.38
C THR A 861 66.68 -4.14 4.90
N ARG A 862 66.11 -5.11 5.62
CA ARG A 862 64.79 -4.92 6.23
C ARG A 862 64.91 -4.14 7.53
N LEU A 863 64.45 -2.89 7.51
CA LEU A 863 64.35 -2.02 8.67
C LEU A 863 63.04 -2.30 9.40
N ARG A 864 63.06 -2.21 10.73
CA ARG A 864 61.84 -2.16 11.55
C ARG A 864 61.79 -0.87 12.34
N VAL A 865 60.65 -0.22 12.33
CA VAL A 865 60.35 0.97 13.14
C VAL A 865 59.35 0.54 14.21
N THR A 866 59.71 0.75 15.47
CA THR A 866 58.84 0.51 16.62
C THR A 866 58.45 1.85 17.22
N VAL A 867 57.15 2.11 17.34
CA VAL A 867 56.58 3.32 17.95
C VAL A 867 55.86 2.92 19.23
N THR A 868 56.27 3.49 20.36
CA THR A 868 55.70 3.24 21.69
C THR A 868 55.29 4.54 22.35
N ASP A 869 54.29 4.51 23.22
CA ASP A 869 53.90 5.65 24.06
C ASP A 869 55.00 5.90 25.11
N SER A 870 55.53 7.13 25.18
CA SER A 870 56.68 7.46 26.03
C SER A 870 56.39 7.35 27.53
N ALA A 871 55.12 7.41 27.95
CA ALA A 871 54.74 7.35 29.36
C ALA A 871 54.52 5.91 29.85
N THR A 872 53.99 5.05 28.99
CA THR A 872 53.57 3.68 29.33
C THR A 872 54.51 2.61 28.77
N GLY A 873 55.25 2.91 27.71
CA GLY A 873 56.05 1.95 26.95
C GLY A 873 55.22 0.95 26.14
N GLU A 874 53.89 1.12 26.08
CA GLU A 874 53.02 0.28 25.26
C GLU A 874 53.10 0.68 23.77
N PRO A 875 52.92 -0.26 22.83
CA PRO A 875 52.94 0.06 21.41
C PRO A 875 51.83 1.05 21.02
N VAL A 876 52.16 2.01 20.14
CA VAL A 876 51.16 2.95 19.62
C VAL A 876 50.27 2.25 18.60
N GLU A 877 48.97 2.21 18.87
CA GLU A 877 47.98 1.54 18.01
C GLU A 877 47.23 2.49 17.07
N ASP A 878 47.38 3.80 17.26
CA ASP A 878 46.62 4.84 16.56
C ASP A 878 47.42 5.55 15.46
N ILE A 879 48.49 4.95 14.94
CA ILE A 879 49.17 5.46 13.74
C ILE A 879 48.17 5.47 12.59
N ALA A 880 47.94 6.63 11.99
CA ALA A 880 47.05 6.79 10.86
C ALA A 880 47.83 6.71 9.55
N ARG A 881 47.16 6.28 8.48
CA ARG A 881 47.66 6.58 7.14
C ARG A 881 47.51 8.08 6.92
N SER A 882 48.54 8.71 6.41
CA SER A 882 48.51 10.07 5.87
C SER A 882 49.12 9.97 4.49
N HIS A 883 48.55 10.68 3.49
CA HIS A 883 49.12 10.67 2.15
C HIS A 883 49.27 9.24 1.56
N GLU A 884 48.28 8.37 1.78
CA GLU A 884 48.29 6.93 1.40
C GLU A 884 49.37 6.04 2.08
N ALA A 885 50.27 6.61 2.89
CA ALA A 885 51.35 5.92 3.60
C ALA A 885 51.13 5.92 5.12
N TRP A 886 51.64 4.91 5.83
CA TRP A 886 51.59 4.91 7.31
C TRP A 886 52.69 5.76 7.94
N MET A 887 53.81 5.89 7.23
CA MET A 887 55.00 6.59 7.66
C MET A 887 55.82 6.91 6.43
N HIS A 888 56.36 8.12 6.36
CA HIS A 888 57.44 8.47 5.46
C HIS A 888 58.76 8.20 6.16
N LEU A 889 59.65 7.43 5.53
CA LEU A 889 61.01 7.20 6.00
C LEU A 889 61.98 7.71 4.93
N ILE A 890 62.65 8.81 5.26
CA ILE A 890 63.64 9.46 4.40
C ILE A 890 65.02 9.12 4.95
N ALA A 891 65.85 8.45 4.14
CA ALA A 891 67.22 8.12 4.49
C ALA A 891 68.20 8.84 3.55
N THR A 892 69.05 9.68 4.13
CA THR A 892 70.12 10.37 3.41
C THR A 892 71.48 10.09 4.05
N ARG A 893 72.56 10.12 3.26
CA ARG A 893 73.91 10.11 3.83
C ARG A 893 74.16 11.47 4.49
N ASP A 894 75.02 11.55 5.50
CA ASP A 894 75.27 12.79 6.24
C ASP A 894 75.81 13.95 5.39
N ASP A 895 76.37 13.66 4.22
CA ASP A 895 76.77 14.63 3.19
C ASP A 895 75.71 14.85 2.08
N LEU A 896 74.50 14.30 2.26
CA LEU A 896 73.38 14.31 1.31
C LEU A 896 73.66 13.67 -0.06
N GLY A 897 74.75 12.91 -0.20
CA GLY A 897 75.14 12.27 -1.47
C GLY A 897 74.26 11.09 -1.90
N THR A 898 73.33 10.65 -1.05
CA THR A 898 72.35 9.60 -1.36
C THR A 898 70.99 9.98 -0.79
N PHE A 899 69.91 9.57 -1.46
CA PHE A 899 68.53 9.81 -1.04
C PHE A 899 67.69 8.56 -1.26
N ALA A 900 66.84 8.25 -0.29
CA ALA A 900 65.78 7.26 -0.43
C ALA A 900 64.56 7.73 0.36
N HIS A 901 63.40 7.73 -0.30
CA HIS A 901 62.10 7.97 0.32
C HIS A 901 61.28 6.69 0.21
N VAL A 902 61.03 6.04 1.35
CA VAL A 902 60.37 4.73 1.41
C VAL A 902 59.27 4.75 2.48
N HIS A 903 58.32 3.83 2.37
CA HIS A 903 57.09 3.85 3.19
C HIS A 903 56.96 2.55 4.00
N PRO A 904 57.33 2.57 5.30
CA PRO A 904 57.12 1.43 6.18
C PRO A 904 55.67 0.94 6.24
N GLN A 905 55.51 -0.38 6.21
CA GLN A 905 54.22 -1.06 6.26
C GLN A 905 54.07 -1.82 7.60
N PRO A 906 52.85 -1.95 8.15
CA PRO A 906 52.60 -2.69 9.38
C PRO A 906 53.18 -4.10 9.33
N ALA A 907 53.99 -4.46 10.33
CA ALA A 907 54.74 -5.72 10.38
C ALA A 907 53.98 -6.86 11.11
N GLY A 908 52.70 -6.67 11.42
CA GLY A 908 51.83 -7.67 12.07
C GLY A 908 51.82 -7.61 13.61
N ARG A 909 52.54 -6.68 14.23
CA ARG A 909 52.44 -6.34 15.66
C ARG A 909 52.04 -4.87 15.82
N PRO A 910 51.21 -4.49 16.80
CA PRO A 910 50.87 -3.09 17.06
C PRO A 910 52.13 -2.25 17.27
N GLY A 911 52.12 -1.00 16.78
CA GLY A 911 53.26 -0.09 16.82
C GLY A 911 54.50 -0.48 16.00
N GLN A 912 54.50 -1.60 15.26
CA GLN A 912 55.65 -2.03 14.45
C GLN A 912 55.40 -1.90 12.96
N LEU A 913 56.27 -1.15 12.28
CA LEU A 913 56.32 -1.04 10.83
C LEU A 913 57.64 -1.61 10.29
N ALA A 914 57.66 -2.04 9.03
CA ALA A 914 58.85 -2.53 8.37
C ALA A 914 58.94 -2.07 6.92
N VAL A 915 60.17 -1.84 6.45
CA VAL A 915 60.47 -1.48 5.05
C VAL A 915 61.78 -2.10 4.62
N ASP A 916 61.91 -2.47 3.35
CA ASP A 916 63.19 -2.86 2.78
C ASP A 916 63.86 -1.61 2.20
N LEU A 917 65.06 -1.30 2.68
CA LEU A 917 65.87 -0.17 2.23
C LEU A 917 67.27 -0.65 1.84
N THR A 918 67.78 -0.17 0.71
CA THR A 918 69.17 -0.44 0.30
C THR A 918 70.01 0.79 0.57
N PHE A 919 71.03 0.66 1.43
CA PHE A 919 72.03 1.71 1.64
C PHE A 919 73.10 1.58 0.55
N PRO A 920 73.25 2.54 -0.39
CA PRO A 920 74.15 2.35 -1.54
C PRO A 920 75.63 2.25 -1.16
N THR A 921 76.04 2.90 -0.08
CA THR A 921 77.44 3.03 0.35
C THR A 921 77.60 2.80 1.85
N ALA A 922 78.81 2.56 2.32
CA ALA A 922 79.10 2.65 3.76
C ALA A 922 79.13 4.11 4.21
N GLY A 923 78.89 4.38 5.48
CA GLY A 923 78.88 5.74 6.02
C GLY A 923 77.81 5.98 7.08
N ARG A 924 77.70 7.22 7.52
CA ARG A 924 76.66 7.68 8.44
C ARG A 924 75.46 8.16 7.65
N TYR A 925 74.29 7.69 8.03
CA TYR A 925 73.00 8.02 7.42
C TYR A 925 72.12 8.74 8.43
N VAL A 926 71.50 9.83 8.01
CA VAL A 926 70.42 10.51 8.73
C VAL A 926 69.11 9.90 8.24
N VAL A 927 68.34 9.33 9.16
CA VAL A 927 67.02 8.76 8.89
C VAL A 927 65.97 9.63 9.57
N ASN A 928 65.12 10.25 8.79
CA ASN A 928 63.95 10.99 9.26
C ASN A 928 62.73 10.12 9.08
N THR A 929 61.96 9.94 10.15
CA THR A 929 60.64 9.31 10.10
C THR A 929 59.58 10.34 10.39
N GLU A 930 58.53 10.34 9.59
CA GLU A 930 57.38 11.21 9.72
C GLU A 930 56.10 10.39 9.61
N PHE A 931 55.19 10.54 10.56
CA PHE A 931 53.92 9.82 10.58
C PHE A 931 52.86 10.59 11.35
N ARG A 932 51.60 10.25 11.14
CA ARG A 932 50.46 10.90 11.80
C ARG A 932 49.78 9.97 12.79
N ARG A 933 49.26 10.52 13.88
CA ARG A 933 48.34 9.81 14.79
C ARG A 933 46.89 10.14 14.47
N GLN A 934 45.98 9.19 14.72
CA GLN A 934 44.58 9.31 14.37
C GLN A 934 43.91 10.50 15.08
N GLY A 935 43.44 11.47 14.29
CA GLY A 935 42.78 12.68 14.80
C GLY A 935 43.72 13.79 15.26
N GLU A 936 45.02 13.67 15.01
CA GLU A 936 46.01 14.75 15.17
C GLU A 936 46.30 15.42 13.83
N MET A 937 46.66 16.72 13.89
CA MET A 937 46.87 17.59 12.72
C MET A 937 48.34 17.73 12.32
N SER A 938 49.25 17.66 13.30
CA SER A 938 50.68 17.78 13.09
C SER A 938 51.27 16.39 12.86
N ASP A 939 52.19 16.29 11.91
CA ASP A 939 52.97 15.07 11.74
C ASP A 939 54.03 14.95 12.84
N VAL A 940 54.28 13.73 13.29
CA VAL A 940 55.30 13.40 14.28
C VAL A 940 56.60 13.15 13.55
N HIS A 941 57.60 14.00 13.79
CA HIS A 941 58.94 13.87 13.22
C HIS A 941 59.93 13.29 14.24
N GLN A 942 60.71 12.30 13.79
CA GLN A 942 61.87 11.81 14.53
C GLN A 942 63.09 11.71 13.62
N ARG A 943 64.21 12.26 14.09
CA ARG A 943 65.52 12.14 13.45
C ARG A 943 66.39 11.11 14.19
N GLN A 944 66.91 10.14 13.45
CA GLN A 944 67.83 9.12 13.96
C GLN A 944 69.09 9.05 13.08
N VAL A 945 70.23 8.65 13.65
CA VAL A 945 71.47 8.46 12.91
C VAL A 945 71.86 7.00 12.93
N VAL A 946 72.06 6.43 11.74
CA VAL A 946 72.43 5.03 11.53
C VAL A 946 73.82 4.99 10.91
N THR A 947 74.65 4.02 11.31
CA THR A 947 75.98 3.83 10.71
C THR A 947 76.04 2.50 9.98
N VAL A 948 76.33 2.55 8.68
CA VAL A 948 76.57 1.36 7.84
C VAL A 948 78.07 1.09 7.79
N ALA A 949 78.47 -0.08 8.28
CA ALA A 949 79.88 -0.45 8.37
C ALA A 949 80.54 -0.61 6.99
N GLY A 950 81.77 -0.12 6.84
CA GLY A 950 82.58 -0.24 5.63
C GLY A 950 83.43 1.01 5.36
N ALA A 951 84.15 1.02 4.24
CA ALA A 951 84.88 2.19 3.79
C ALA A 951 83.90 3.21 3.19
N ALA A 952 83.68 4.33 3.90
CA ALA A 952 82.85 5.42 3.39
C ALA A 952 83.53 6.06 2.16
N PRO A 953 82.78 6.41 1.12
CA PRO A 953 83.28 7.20 0.00
C PRO A 953 83.66 8.62 0.46
N GLU A 954 84.42 9.34 -0.37
CA GLU A 954 84.73 10.74 -0.09
C GLU A 954 83.44 11.59 0.03
N PRO A 955 83.37 12.52 0.99
CA PRO A 955 82.21 13.39 1.16
C PRO A 955 81.92 14.19 -0.11
N VAL A 956 80.64 14.29 -0.46
CA VAL A 956 80.16 15.12 -1.58
C VAL A 956 80.05 16.57 -1.11
N GLU A 957 80.74 17.49 -1.79
CA GLU A 957 80.58 18.93 -1.55
C GLU A 957 79.39 19.45 -2.38
N LEU A 958 78.35 19.94 -1.70
CA LEU A 958 77.14 20.46 -2.34
C LEU A 958 77.39 21.86 -2.92
N ALA A 959 77.66 21.92 -4.23
CA ALA A 959 77.67 23.17 -5.00
C ALA A 959 76.29 23.47 -5.58
N ALA A 960 76.00 24.74 -5.90
CA ALA A 960 74.76 25.12 -6.56
C ALA A 960 74.59 24.34 -7.88
N GLY A 961 73.47 23.65 -8.01
CA GLY A 961 73.16 22.75 -9.12
C GLY A 961 72.42 23.45 -10.25
N PRO A 962 72.24 22.80 -11.41
CA PRO A 962 71.42 23.33 -12.49
C PRO A 962 69.96 23.48 -12.05
N ARG A 963 69.28 24.55 -12.50
CA ARG A 963 67.84 24.77 -12.29
C ARG A 963 66.95 23.97 -13.25
N ALA A 964 67.53 23.17 -14.13
CA ALA A 964 66.83 22.31 -15.07
C ALA A 964 67.51 20.93 -15.12
N VAL A 965 66.73 19.87 -14.93
CA VAL A 965 67.22 18.48 -14.88
C VAL A 965 66.34 17.61 -15.78
N VAL A 966 66.96 16.68 -16.51
CA VAL A 966 66.22 15.66 -17.29
C VAL A 966 66.37 14.33 -16.57
N VAL A 967 65.24 13.76 -16.14
CA VAL A 967 65.17 12.46 -15.44
C VAL A 967 64.09 11.61 -16.13
N ASP A 968 64.43 10.37 -16.45
CA ASP A 968 63.51 9.36 -17.01
C ASP A 968 62.60 9.86 -18.15
N GLY A 969 63.16 10.70 -19.04
CA GLY A 969 62.46 11.19 -20.22
C GLY A 969 61.60 12.44 -20.02
N VAL A 970 61.64 13.08 -18.85
CA VAL A 970 60.97 14.36 -18.58
C VAL A 970 62.00 15.43 -18.18
N ARG A 971 61.88 16.63 -18.73
CA ARG A 971 62.64 17.81 -18.29
C ARG A 971 61.82 18.54 -17.22
N VAL A 972 62.42 18.68 -16.04
CA VAL A 972 61.85 19.42 -14.91
C VAL A 972 62.72 20.65 -14.63
N GLU A 973 62.09 21.81 -14.61
CA GLU A 973 62.74 23.09 -14.30
C GLU A 973 62.23 23.63 -12.96
N LEU A 974 63.12 24.15 -12.12
CA LEU A 974 62.80 24.73 -10.82
C LEU A 974 62.97 26.26 -10.86
N GLY A 975 61.86 26.98 -10.94
CA GLY A 975 61.79 28.43 -10.82
C GLY A 975 61.64 28.90 -9.37
N GLY A 976 61.78 30.22 -9.16
CA GLY A 976 61.72 30.86 -7.82
C GLY A 976 63.09 31.04 -7.15
N ASP A 977 63.15 31.99 -6.22
CA ASP A 977 64.35 32.32 -5.43
C ASP A 977 64.19 31.81 -3.99
N ALA A 978 65.27 31.28 -3.42
CA ALA A 978 65.28 30.81 -2.03
C ALA A 978 65.78 31.93 -1.11
N GLU A 979 64.93 32.40 -0.19
CA GLU A 979 65.23 33.48 0.75
C GLU A 979 65.30 32.96 2.19
N ALA A 980 66.36 33.31 2.92
CA ALA A 980 66.50 32.86 4.30
C ALA A 980 65.61 33.67 5.27
N GLY A 981 64.99 32.98 6.24
CA GLY A 981 64.19 33.61 7.31
C GLY A 981 62.70 33.78 6.98
N GLY A 982 62.22 33.14 5.92
CA GLY A 982 60.81 33.07 5.55
C GLY A 982 60.50 31.86 4.63
N SER A 983 59.23 31.75 4.23
CA SER A 983 58.79 30.81 3.18
C SER A 983 59.05 31.40 1.80
N SER A 984 59.56 30.57 0.89
CA SER A 984 59.84 30.91 -0.51
C SER A 984 58.95 30.10 -1.45
N ASP A 985 58.40 30.76 -2.47
CA ASP A 985 57.57 30.13 -3.49
C ASP A 985 58.46 29.62 -4.62
N LEU A 986 58.52 28.30 -4.77
CA LEU A 986 59.22 27.64 -5.87
C LEU A 986 58.19 26.98 -6.78
N HIS A 987 58.48 26.88 -8.08
CA HIS A 987 57.59 26.19 -9.01
C HIS A 987 58.36 25.24 -9.91
N PHE A 988 57.78 24.07 -10.15
CA PHE A 988 58.27 23.06 -11.07
C PHE A 988 57.54 23.15 -12.39
N THR A 989 58.29 23.20 -13.49
CA THR A 989 57.73 23.14 -14.86
C THR A 989 58.15 21.84 -15.54
N PHE A 990 57.18 21.13 -16.11
CA PHE A 990 57.37 19.81 -16.72
C PHE A 990 57.22 19.86 -18.24
N THR A 991 58.26 19.43 -18.95
CA THR A 991 58.25 19.39 -20.42
C THR A 991 58.86 18.11 -20.97
N ASP A 992 58.35 17.65 -22.12
CA ASP A 992 58.96 16.59 -22.91
C ASP A 992 60.28 17.13 -23.53
N PRO A 993 61.45 16.54 -23.21
CA PRO A 993 62.74 17.03 -23.68
C PRO A 993 62.94 16.86 -25.20
N ALA A 994 62.22 15.93 -25.85
CA ALA A 994 62.31 15.65 -27.27
C ALA A 994 61.35 16.51 -28.11
N THR A 995 60.14 16.76 -27.61
CA THR A 995 59.10 17.51 -28.35
C THR A 995 58.90 18.95 -27.87
N GLY A 996 59.36 19.28 -26.66
CA GLY A 996 59.15 20.58 -26.01
C GLY A 996 57.71 20.84 -25.57
N ARG A 997 56.84 19.81 -25.59
CA ARG A 997 55.45 19.94 -25.15
C ARG A 997 55.36 19.93 -23.62
N PRO A 998 54.42 20.69 -23.03
CA PRO A 998 54.12 20.58 -21.62
C PRO A 998 53.64 19.17 -21.26
N VAL A 999 54.01 18.68 -20.07
CA VAL A 999 53.52 17.43 -19.49
C VAL A 999 52.45 17.79 -18.45
N ASP A 1000 51.18 17.57 -18.79
CA ASP A 1000 49.99 17.98 -18.02
C ASP A 1000 49.14 16.79 -17.52
N ASP A 1001 49.69 15.58 -17.60
CA ASP A 1001 49.05 14.31 -17.26
C ASP A 1001 49.70 13.59 -16.06
N LEU A 1002 50.43 14.32 -15.21
CA LEU A 1002 51.01 13.78 -13.97
C LEU A 1002 49.89 13.22 -13.09
N GLN A 1003 50.12 12.05 -12.52
CA GLN A 1003 49.14 11.38 -11.68
C GLN A 1003 49.36 11.74 -10.21
N PRO A 1004 48.30 11.73 -9.36
CA PRO A 1004 48.45 11.85 -7.92
C PRO A 1004 49.49 10.85 -7.40
N TYR A 1005 50.48 11.31 -6.65
CA TYR A 1005 51.43 10.49 -5.93
C TYR A 1005 51.19 10.63 -4.43
N LEU A 1006 50.77 9.55 -3.77
CA LEU A 1006 50.56 9.54 -2.31
C LEU A 1006 49.58 10.65 -1.86
N ALA A 1007 48.49 10.84 -2.59
CA ALA A 1007 47.51 11.91 -2.34
C ALA A 1007 48.06 13.35 -2.39
N ALA A 1008 49.16 13.60 -3.12
CA ALA A 1008 49.65 14.92 -3.51
C ALA A 1008 49.95 14.99 -5.02
N ALA A 1009 50.09 16.20 -5.59
CA ALA A 1009 50.54 16.36 -6.98
C ALA A 1009 52.05 16.04 -7.12
N GLY A 1010 52.80 16.22 -6.03
CA GLY A 1010 54.18 15.76 -5.88
C GLY A 1010 54.64 15.90 -4.42
N HIS A 1011 55.75 15.24 -4.08
CA HIS A 1011 56.38 15.33 -2.76
C HIS A 1011 57.77 15.97 -2.89
N VAL A 1012 58.11 16.89 -2.01
CA VAL A 1012 59.37 17.64 -2.06
C VAL A 1012 60.08 17.52 -0.71
N VAL A 1013 61.23 16.87 -0.69
CA VAL A 1013 62.07 16.80 0.52
C VAL A 1013 63.15 17.87 0.46
N VAL A 1014 63.30 18.65 1.51
CA VAL A 1014 64.27 19.74 1.61
C VAL A 1014 65.19 19.53 2.81
N MET A 1015 66.50 19.55 2.57
CA MET A 1015 67.52 19.38 3.61
C MET A 1015 68.66 20.38 3.46
N ARG A 1016 69.07 21.04 4.55
CA ARG A 1016 70.29 21.87 4.55
C ARG A 1016 71.53 20.99 4.45
N ALA A 1017 72.58 21.51 3.82
CA ALA A 1017 73.84 20.80 3.58
C ALA A 1017 74.54 20.21 4.83
N ASP A 1018 74.22 20.69 6.02
CA ASP A 1018 74.74 20.15 7.29
C ASP A 1018 73.83 19.08 7.92
N GLY A 1019 72.74 18.72 7.25
CA GLY A 1019 71.79 17.68 7.65
C GLY A 1019 70.98 18.00 8.90
N HIS A 1020 70.93 19.27 9.33
CA HIS A 1020 70.25 19.70 10.56
C HIS A 1020 68.83 20.22 10.35
N THR A 1021 68.47 20.63 9.13
CA THR A 1021 67.09 20.98 8.79
C THR A 1021 66.47 19.89 7.91
N PHE A 1022 65.19 19.63 8.13
CA PHE A 1022 64.39 18.69 7.36
C PHE A 1022 63.01 19.31 7.18
N ALA A 1023 62.53 19.35 5.94
CA ALA A 1023 61.16 19.67 5.59
C ALA A 1023 60.68 18.67 4.53
N HIS A 1024 59.42 18.30 4.60
CA HIS A 1024 58.77 17.41 3.65
C HIS A 1024 57.46 18.07 3.22
N GLU A 1025 57.52 18.70 2.06
CA GLU A 1025 56.46 19.54 1.52
C GLU A 1025 55.74 18.83 0.39
N HIS A 1026 54.55 19.34 0.03
CA HIS A 1026 53.78 18.86 -1.11
C HIS A 1026 53.77 19.91 -2.21
N ALA A 1027 53.91 19.43 -3.44
CA ALA A 1027 53.65 20.26 -4.59
C ALA A 1027 52.13 20.39 -4.78
N GLU A 1028 51.67 21.61 -5.02
CA GLU A 1028 50.28 21.97 -5.16
C GLU A 1028 50.01 22.57 -6.55
N VAL A 1029 48.74 22.59 -6.95
CA VAL A 1029 48.28 23.28 -8.15
C VAL A 1029 47.12 24.15 -7.75
N GLU A 1030 47.14 25.41 -8.19
CA GLU A 1030 45.98 26.28 -8.07
C GLU A 1030 45.13 26.27 -9.35
N ASP A 1031 43.80 26.38 -9.20
CA ASP A 1031 42.90 26.58 -10.32
C ASP A 1031 42.95 28.03 -10.86
N GLU A 1032 42.22 28.32 -11.93
CA GLU A 1032 42.17 29.66 -12.55
C GLU A 1032 41.72 30.79 -11.60
N THR A 1033 41.19 30.45 -10.42
CA THR A 1033 40.76 31.39 -9.38
C THR A 1033 41.73 31.51 -8.21
N GLY A 1034 42.92 30.88 -8.30
CA GLY A 1034 43.95 30.90 -7.27
C GLY A 1034 43.57 30.05 -6.06
N ARG A 1035 42.99 28.87 -6.29
CA ARG A 1035 42.59 27.94 -5.22
C ARG A 1035 43.27 26.60 -5.37
N PRO A 1036 43.77 25.99 -4.28
CA PRO A 1036 44.45 24.70 -4.34
C PRO A 1036 43.52 23.59 -4.84
N VAL A 1037 44.05 22.73 -5.72
CA VAL A 1037 43.39 21.58 -6.33
C VAL A 1037 43.81 20.32 -5.59
N PHE A 1038 42.83 19.57 -5.06
CA PHE A 1038 43.09 18.36 -4.29
C PHE A 1038 43.50 17.18 -5.18
N ALA A 1039 44.55 16.45 -4.78
CA ALA A 1039 45.04 15.27 -5.48
C ALA A 1039 44.17 14.01 -5.32
N LEU A 1040 42.95 14.06 -5.87
CA LEU A 1040 42.00 12.95 -5.89
C LEU A 1040 42.35 11.91 -6.97
N PRO A 1041 42.00 10.62 -6.77
CA PRO A 1041 42.21 9.57 -7.77
C PRO A 1041 41.54 9.93 -9.10
N GLY A 1042 42.26 9.74 -10.21
CA GLY A 1042 41.77 10.03 -11.56
C GLY A 1042 41.95 11.49 -12.02
N GLN A 1043 42.42 12.39 -11.15
CA GLN A 1043 42.87 13.72 -11.56
C GLN A 1043 44.26 13.68 -12.22
N THR A 1044 44.57 14.72 -12.98
CA THR A 1044 45.86 14.94 -13.63
C THR A 1044 46.42 16.30 -13.28
N PHE A 1045 47.74 16.43 -13.18
CA PHE A 1045 48.45 17.66 -12.83
C PHE A 1045 49.53 18.04 -13.85
N GLY A 1046 49.98 19.29 -13.76
CA GLY A 1046 50.98 19.88 -14.64
C GLY A 1046 50.35 20.84 -15.67
N PRO A 1047 51.17 21.53 -16.47
CA PRO A 1047 52.64 21.42 -16.53
C PRO A 1047 53.40 22.24 -15.49
N GLU A 1048 52.70 22.97 -14.63
CA GLU A 1048 53.29 23.75 -13.55
C GLU A 1048 52.74 23.25 -12.21
N LEU A 1049 53.62 23.08 -11.23
CA LEU A 1049 53.27 22.78 -9.83
C LEU A 1049 54.03 23.75 -8.92
N ASP A 1050 53.34 24.31 -7.94
CA ASP A 1050 53.93 25.22 -6.95
C ASP A 1050 54.32 24.45 -5.69
N VAL A 1051 55.34 24.92 -4.96
CA VAL A 1051 55.70 24.43 -3.63
C VAL A 1051 56.18 25.59 -2.77
N HIS A 1052 55.66 25.65 -1.55
CA HIS A 1052 56.10 26.60 -0.53
C HIS A 1052 57.15 25.92 0.34
N VAL A 1053 58.31 26.56 0.51
CA VAL A 1053 59.43 25.98 1.27
C VAL A 1053 60.01 27.00 2.23
N GLU A 1054 60.05 26.67 3.52
CA GLU A 1054 60.75 27.49 4.51
C GLU A 1054 62.26 27.23 4.48
N PHE A 1055 63.05 28.32 4.42
CA PHE A 1055 64.51 28.27 4.56
C PHE A 1055 64.92 29.00 5.86
N PRO A 1056 65.01 28.30 7.01
CA PRO A 1056 65.17 28.97 8.31
C PRO A 1056 66.45 29.79 8.45
N THR A 1057 67.49 29.45 7.68
CA THR A 1057 68.83 30.06 7.78
C THR A 1057 69.52 30.14 6.42
N VAL A 1058 70.41 31.12 6.27
CA VAL A 1058 71.28 31.26 5.08
C VAL A 1058 72.14 30.01 4.92
N GLY A 1059 72.18 29.44 3.71
CA GLY A 1059 72.95 28.22 3.45
C GLY A 1059 72.61 27.55 2.12
N THR A 1060 73.29 26.43 1.84
CA THR A 1060 72.98 25.56 0.71
C THR A 1060 72.00 24.48 1.14
N TYR A 1061 70.95 24.26 0.35
CA TYR A 1061 69.92 23.26 0.57
C TYR A 1061 69.81 22.33 -0.63
N GLN A 1062 69.55 21.06 -0.35
CA GLN A 1062 69.27 20.03 -1.33
C GLN A 1062 67.77 19.72 -1.30
N LEU A 1063 67.14 19.74 -2.47
CA LEU A 1063 65.75 19.43 -2.70
C LEU A 1063 65.64 18.15 -3.54
N TRP A 1064 64.65 17.30 -3.25
CA TRP A 1064 64.27 16.17 -4.09
C TRP A 1064 62.76 16.21 -4.33
N GLY A 1065 62.36 16.54 -5.56
CA GLY A 1065 60.96 16.48 -5.99
C GLY A 1065 60.61 15.11 -6.54
N GLN A 1066 59.51 14.52 -6.08
CA GLN A 1066 59.01 13.22 -6.52
C GLN A 1066 57.63 13.35 -7.16
N PHE A 1067 57.52 12.86 -8.40
CA PHE A 1067 56.32 13.02 -9.23
C PHE A 1067 55.97 11.69 -9.90
N ARG A 1068 54.68 11.38 -10.05
CA ARG A 1068 54.21 10.15 -10.72
C ARG A 1068 53.79 10.49 -12.16
N LEU A 1069 54.43 9.83 -13.12
CA LEU A 1069 54.14 9.98 -14.54
C LEU A 1069 52.87 9.22 -14.94
N ALA A 1070 52.36 9.48 -16.15
CA ALA A 1070 51.15 8.86 -16.69
C ALA A 1070 51.25 7.33 -16.86
N ASP A 1071 52.46 6.79 -17.00
CA ASP A 1071 52.71 5.34 -17.05
C ASP A 1071 52.79 4.68 -15.66
N GLY A 1072 52.73 5.48 -14.59
CA GLY A 1072 52.77 5.05 -13.19
C GLY A 1072 54.15 5.08 -12.56
N ASP A 1073 55.22 5.39 -13.31
CA ASP A 1073 56.58 5.48 -12.77
C ASP A 1073 56.75 6.74 -11.91
N VAL A 1074 57.52 6.63 -10.82
CA VAL A 1074 57.82 7.74 -9.91
C VAL A 1074 59.22 8.26 -10.18
N VAL A 1075 59.32 9.48 -10.69
CA VAL A 1075 60.60 10.15 -10.93
C VAL A 1075 61.03 10.95 -9.71
N THR A 1076 62.32 10.93 -9.39
CA THR A 1076 62.92 11.74 -8.30
C THR A 1076 63.93 12.71 -8.88
N VAL A 1077 63.70 14.01 -8.73
CA VAL A 1077 64.47 15.08 -9.35
C VAL A 1077 65.22 15.88 -8.29
N PRO A 1078 66.57 15.83 -8.25
CA PRO A 1078 67.36 16.57 -7.29
C PRO A 1078 67.66 18.01 -7.76
N PHE A 1079 67.52 18.99 -6.87
CA PHE A 1079 67.96 20.38 -7.07
C PHE A 1079 68.80 20.85 -5.89
N THR A 1080 69.77 21.74 -6.15
CA THR A 1080 70.57 22.37 -5.08
C THR A 1080 70.39 23.88 -5.17
N VAL A 1081 69.80 24.47 -4.14
CA VAL A 1081 69.54 25.92 -4.06
C VAL A 1081 70.36 26.54 -2.94
N ARG A 1082 70.64 27.83 -3.05
CA ARG A 1082 71.31 28.61 -2.01
C ARG A 1082 70.34 29.66 -1.48
N ALA A 1083 69.92 29.51 -0.23
CA ALA A 1083 69.12 30.50 0.45
C ALA A 1083 70.02 31.67 0.86
N THR A 1084 69.70 32.89 0.38
CA THR A 1084 70.48 34.11 0.65
C THR A 1084 69.89 35.00 1.70
#